data_AF-A0A3C1D0V1-F1
#
_entry.id   AF-A0A3C1D0V1-F1
#
_cell.length_a   1.000
_cell.length_b   1.000
_cell.length_c   1.000
_cell.angle_alpha   90.00
_cell.angle_beta   90.00
_cell.angle_gamma   90.00
#
_symmetry.space_group_name_H-M   'P 1'
#
loop_
_entity.id
_entity.type
_entity.pdbx_description
1 polymer ?
#
loop_
_entity_poly.entity_id
_entity_poly.type
_entity_poly.pdbx_seq_one_letter_code
_entity_poly.pdbx_strand_id
1 'polypeptide(L)'
;MWAIAKGRFKSLALVPLVSTLLAAACALCAISAYGEETPSASARDVADITFRLEKDAPATGAVNEEQDWRKVETVSGASELDAVGDDAAESDGMPFSYIEFNGADCDKIEFSIKTRSSDWTGWSKGNAEQRRVSDGDAPVQCVRLRLASDDTGEYAIAYRVHVAGSGWLGWCAGEDVAGCETDGAVVDDLEVVIVEKGEGNELATFFSGQEKAAYVGFNNVGDAMEANQANPEDSVDSSALASTGLPAARPSASSATTASVSYRAHVQNIGWQRYVSDGETAGTTGRGLRVEALSLKVAGVNGGIRYRAHVQNVGWQGWHADGEDCGTTGRGLRVEALQVELTGAASANYDVYYRTHVQNVGWTSWSKNGATSGTTGRGLRVEAVQVLLVKHGQAIPTGDGVAYSKLANATYSSPTIRYQAHVQSVGWQAESNDGNMAGTQGRSLRLEALRASVAGVSGGLQYRAHVQNIGWQSWEKGGAIAGTEGRGLRMEALEVQLTGAIASSYDVYYRVHVSDIGWMAWAKNGETAGTVGLGRRIEAVQMKLVKKGSPAPSGEGEKASYPSIYAPEVTYATSSVVGDWQAKVKDGEVSGTTGKSLSIGRLRAQLSSPSSYGGIKYQVSTDGANWSSAVSDGGDAGAPSSALRAVRFSLTGAAAKYCDVWYRVHVSNMGWLGWTRNGCDAGTEIRSNAIEAIQVVVKLKGSSAPGSTIKPFAYRDLLNGIDIASHQAGIDVANVSADFVFIKATQGTWYKNQLPSKGYDYAAWGDKTLASGRLLGFYHYAEGGDPIKEAEYFYNAIKAYKGRAVVALDWEGEDNKLFGTGFDVQWCKRFLDRIAELMEAKPLIYMSKSTTRMCDWSSVATSYPLWVAQYASNNTTGYQSNPWTDSYSFGAWAKPLIFQYSATGRVNGYEGDLDLDLFYGSRNSWVALQ
;
A
#
# COMPACT_ATOMS: atom_id res chain seq x y z
N MET A 1 -51.75 -29.45 40.96
CA MET A 1 -51.27 -30.85 40.84
C MET A 1 -49.75 -30.78 40.99
N TRP A 2 -49.13 -31.40 42.01
CA TRP A 2 -48.58 -32.77 41.98
C TRP A 2 -47.52 -32.93 40.85
N ALA A 3 -46.25 -33.31 41.08
CA ALA A 3 -45.53 -33.75 42.29
C ALA A 3 -43.98 -33.58 42.08
N ILE A 4 -43.11 -33.35 43.10
CA ILE A 4 -42.21 -34.34 43.77
C ILE A 4 -41.11 -34.93 42.82
N ALA A 5 -39.79 -35.01 43.11
CA ALA A 5 -38.97 -34.63 44.29
C ALA A 5 -37.43 -34.76 44.07
N LYS A 6 -36.65 -34.05 44.92
CA LYS A 6 -35.40 -34.43 45.69
C LYS A 6 -34.18 -35.05 44.95
N GLY A 7 -32.92 -34.85 45.40
CA GLY A 7 -32.39 -34.15 46.59
C GLY A 7 -30.89 -33.77 46.42
N ARG A 8 -30.39 -32.72 47.09
CA ARG A 8 -29.71 -32.72 48.41
C ARG A 8 -28.45 -33.63 48.51
N PHE A 9 -27.29 -33.04 48.82
CA PHE A 9 -26.53 -33.07 50.10
C PHE A 9 -25.26 -32.18 49.93
N LYS A 10 -25.09 -31.08 50.70
CA LYS A 10 -24.17 -30.91 51.87
C LYS A 10 -22.66 -31.05 51.55
N SER A 11 -21.68 -30.29 52.07
CA SER A 11 -21.49 -29.06 52.90
C SER A 11 -20.08 -29.17 53.55
N LEU A 12 -19.55 -28.09 54.16
CA LEU A 12 -18.23 -27.87 54.82
C LEU A 12 -17.18 -27.26 53.87
N ALA A 13 -16.63 -26.05 54.02
CA ALA A 13 -16.27 -25.20 55.17
C ALA A 13 -15.02 -25.65 55.96
N LEU A 14 -13.89 -24.94 55.82
CA LEU A 14 -13.12 -24.31 56.92
C LEU A 14 -11.94 -23.44 56.44
N VAL A 15 -11.56 -22.49 57.30
CA VAL A 15 -10.56 -21.40 57.19
C VAL A 15 -10.21 -21.07 58.66
N PRO A 16 -8.95 -20.80 59.11
CA PRO A 16 -8.01 -19.80 58.55
C PRO A 16 -6.46 -20.00 58.78
N LEU A 17 -5.67 -18.94 58.44
CA LEU A 17 -4.64 -18.27 59.28
C LEU A 17 -3.09 -18.53 59.12
N VAL A 18 -2.33 -17.41 59.23
CA VAL A 18 -0.93 -17.22 59.71
C VAL A 18 0.23 -17.83 58.86
N SER A 19 1.13 -17.08 58.21
CA SER A 19 2.06 -15.99 58.60
C SER A 19 3.47 -16.45 59.08
N THR A 20 4.50 -16.00 58.36
CA THR A 20 5.91 -15.69 58.77
C THR A 20 6.83 -16.78 59.35
N LEU A 21 8.02 -17.01 58.74
CA LEU A 21 9.35 -16.51 59.21
C LEU A 21 10.60 -17.11 58.48
N LEU A 22 11.74 -16.41 58.64
CA LEU A 22 13.18 -16.74 58.37
C LEU A 22 13.71 -16.81 56.91
N ALA A 23 14.98 -16.46 56.59
CA ALA A 23 15.95 -15.46 57.11
C ALA A 23 17.30 -15.48 56.32
N ALA A 24 17.94 -14.30 56.12
CA ALA A 24 19.38 -13.96 56.33
C ALA A 24 20.54 -14.75 55.64
N ALA A 25 21.74 -14.19 55.32
CA ALA A 25 22.31 -12.82 55.36
C ALA A 25 23.70 -12.70 54.65
N CYS A 26 24.08 -11.46 54.26
CA CYS A 26 25.43 -10.79 54.27
C CYS A 26 26.73 -11.41 53.66
N ALA A 27 27.79 -10.66 53.27
CA ALA A 27 28.03 -9.24 52.88
C ALA A 27 29.54 -8.94 52.54
N LEU A 28 29.82 -7.82 51.80
CA LEU A 28 31.10 -7.00 51.73
C LEU A 28 32.35 -7.63 51.02
N CYS A 29 33.33 -6.93 50.40
CA CYS A 29 33.66 -5.49 50.12
C CYS A 29 34.62 -5.43 48.88
N ALA A 30 34.44 -4.62 47.82
CA ALA A 30 34.75 -3.18 47.61
C ALA A 30 36.24 -2.77 47.43
N ILE A 31 36.59 -2.17 46.26
CA ILE A 31 37.33 -0.88 46.08
C ILE A 31 37.43 -0.47 44.57
N SER A 32 37.55 0.84 44.32
CA SER A 32 37.48 1.64 43.07
C SER A 32 38.70 1.54 42.10
N ALA A 33 38.79 2.13 40.89
CA ALA A 33 38.07 3.29 40.31
C ALA A 33 38.17 3.44 38.77
N TYR A 34 37.27 4.27 38.20
CA TYR A 34 37.32 5.00 36.90
C TYR A 34 37.31 4.26 35.55
N GLY A 35 36.26 4.53 34.76
CA GLY A 35 36.06 4.21 33.34
C GLY A 35 34.57 4.35 32.99
N GLU A 36 34.21 5.04 31.90
CA GLU A 36 32.82 5.37 31.54
C GLU A 36 32.11 4.19 30.85
N GLU A 37 30.83 3.93 31.20
CA GLU A 37 29.70 3.80 30.25
C GLU A 37 28.39 3.47 30.99
N THR A 38 27.25 3.85 30.41
CA THR A 38 25.90 3.58 30.93
C THR A 38 25.37 2.22 30.48
N PRO A 39 24.80 1.38 31.37
CA PRO A 39 23.89 0.32 30.97
C PRO A 39 22.46 0.87 30.91
N SER A 40 21.79 0.64 29.77
CA SER A 40 20.35 0.74 29.62
C SER A 40 19.62 -0.23 30.57
N ALA A 41 18.33 0.03 30.82
CA ALA A 41 17.48 -0.98 31.42
C ALA A 41 17.46 -2.22 30.51
N SER A 42 17.69 -3.40 31.10
CA SER A 42 17.78 -4.66 30.37
C SER A 42 16.46 -4.99 29.69
N ALA A 43 16.52 -5.33 28.40
CA ALA A 43 15.47 -6.12 27.76
C ALA A 43 15.24 -7.39 28.60
N ARG A 44 13.97 -7.77 28.78
CA ARG A 44 13.64 -9.15 29.09
C ARG A 44 13.59 -9.88 27.76
N ASP A 45 14.33 -10.96 27.62
CA ASP A 45 14.21 -11.85 26.47
C ASP A 45 12.83 -12.51 26.53
N VAL A 46 12.01 -12.35 25.48
CA VAL A 46 10.67 -12.94 25.33
C VAL A 46 10.57 -13.53 23.91
N ALA A 47 9.95 -14.70 23.78
CA ALA A 47 10.24 -15.71 22.76
C ALA A 47 10.27 -15.32 21.26
N ASP A 48 11.27 -15.87 20.54
CA ASP A 48 11.27 -16.06 19.09
C ASP A 48 10.46 -17.31 18.68
N ILE A 49 9.19 -17.15 18.34
CA ILE A 49 8.39 -18.21 17.70
C ILE A 49 8.59 -18.10 16.18
N THR A 50 8.89 -19.23 15.53
CA THR A 50 9.20 -19.30 14.09
C THR A 50 8.53 -20.51 13.44
N PHE A 51 7.89 -20.31 12.29
CA PHE A 51 7.21 -21.38 11.53
C PHE A 51 8.00 -21.77 10.28
N ARG A 52 7.79 -23.01 9.80
CA ARG A 52 8.44 -23.56 8.61
C ARG A 52 7.45 -24.27 7.70
N LEU A 53 7.36 -23.81 6.45
CA LEU A 53 6.73 -24.54 5.36
C LEU A 53 7.77 -25.47 4.74
N GLU A 54 7.50 -26.76 4.60
CA GLU A 54 8.40 -27.69 3.90
C GLU A 54 7.75 -28.34 2.68
N LYS A 55 8.42 -28.11 1.55
CA LYS A 55 8.31 -28.80 0.27
C LYS A 55 8.58 -30.30 0.46
N ASP A 56 7.83 -31.16 -0.22
CA ASP A 56 7.92 -32.63 -0.16
C ASP A 56 9.35 -33.18 -0.01
N ALA A 57 9.69 -33.66 1.19
CA ALA A 57 10.96 -34.34 1.46
C ALA A 57 10.69 -35.72 2.10
N PRO A 58 11.12 -36.83 1.48
CA PRO A 58 11.03 -38.15 2.09
C PRO A 58 12.07 -38.29 3.21
N ALA A 59 11.74 -39.08 4.23
CA ALA A 59 12.56 -39.24 5.43
C ALA A 59 13.89 -40.00 5.19
N THR A 60 14.94 -39.31 4.74
CA THR A 60 16.37 -39.64 4.99
C THR A 60 17.22 -38.40 4.79
N GLY A 61 18.12 -38.10 5.74
CA GLY A 61 18.70 -36.77 5.89
C GLY A 61 19.77 -36.36 4.86
N ALA A 62 19.68 -35.10 4.45
CA ALA A 62 20.80 -34.23 4.09
C ALA A 62 20.42 -32.79 4.50
N VAL A 63 21.25 -32.12 5.30
CA VAL A 63 20.98 -30.75 5.76
C VAL A 63 21.63 -29.77 4.80
N ASN A 64 20.85 -28.84 4.25
CA ASN A 64 21.35 -27.65 3.54
C ASN A 64 20.89 -26.38 4.28
N GLU A 65 21.84 -25.47 4.45
CA GLU A 65 21.71 -24.22 5.20
C GLU A 65 21.27 -23.07 4.27
N GLU A 66 19.97 -22.93 4.05
CA GLU A 66 19.29 -21.66 3.75
C GLU A 66 17.78 -21.94 3.89
N GLN A 67 17.16 -21.40 4.93
CA GLN A 67 15.77 -21.69 5.28
C GLN A 67 15.11 -20.40 5.76
N ASP A 68 14.10 -19.93 5.02
CA ASP A 68 13.35 -18.71 5.36
C ASP A 68 12.34 -18.99 6.47
N TRP A 69 12.76 -18.76 7.71
CA TRP A 69 11.90 -18.78 8.88
C TRP A 69 11.20 -17.42 9.05
N ARG A 70 9.86 -17.40 9.12
CA ARG A 70 9.09 -16.18 9.42
C ARG A 70 8.91 -16.01 10.92
N LYS A 71 9.12 -14.78 11.42
CA LYS A 71 9.16 -14.43 12.85
C LYS A 71 7.78 -14.00 13.36
N VAL A 72 7.39 -14.52 14.52
CA VAL A 72 6.29 -13.99 15.35
C VAL A 72 6.83 -12.89 16.27
N GLU A 73 6.12 -11.78 16.39
CA GLU A 73 6.47 -10.71 17.32
C GLU A 73 5.60 -10.77 18.59
N THR A 74 6.26 -10.87 19.75
CA THR A 74 5.60 -10.57 21.04
C THR A 74 5.63 -9.07 21.25
N VAL A 75 4.46 -8.48 21.46
CA VAL A 75 4.26 -7.03 21.51
C VAL A 75 3.88 -6.60 22.93
N SER A 76 4.49 -5.51 23.39
CA SER A 76 4.37 -5.02 24.77
C SER A 76 3.11 -4.17 25.01
N GLY A 77 2.37 -3.83 23.95
CA GLY A 77 1.09 -3.12 24.07
C GLY A 77 0.45 -2.78 22.71
N ALA A 78 -0.78 -2.26 22.77
CA ALA A 78 -1.65 -2.06 21.61
C ALA A 78 -1.05 -1.22 20.45
N SER A 79 -0.09 -0.34 20.72
CA SER A 79 0.58 0.47 19.69
C SER A 79 1.59 -0.29 18.84
N GLU A 80 2.08 -1.44 19.30
CA GLU A 80 2.97 -2.31 18.53
C GLU A 80 2.16 -3.32 17.68
N LEU A 81 0.92 -3.66 18.08
CA LEU A 81 0.02 -4.51 17.27
C LEU A 81 -0.31 -3.92 15.88
N ASP A 82 -0.43 -2.59 15.78
CA ASP A 82 -0.73 -1.92 14.49
C ASP A 82 0.46 -1.92 13.51
N ALA A 83 1.67 -2.33 13.95
CA ALA A 83 2.88 -2.37 13.14
C ALA A 83 3.18 -3.75 12.51
N VAL A 84 2.53 -4.82 12.99
CA VAL A 84 2.81 -6.21 12.56
C VAL A 84 2.27 -6.50 11.14
N GLY A 85 1.31 -5.73 10.65
CA GLY A 85 0.64 -5.95 9.36
C GLY A 85 1.14 -5.07 8.20
N ASP A 86 2.06 -5.60 7.38
CA ASP A 86 2.01 -5.57 5.89
C ASP A 86 3.33 -6.05 5.22
N ASP A 87 4.43 -6.22 5.96
CA ASP A 87 5.76 -6.55 5.39
C ASP A 87 6.06 -8.08 5.20
N ALA A 88 5.07 -8.96 5.42
CA ALA A 88 5.24 -10.42 5.38
C ALA A 88 4.81 -11.11 4.06
N ALA A 89 5.61 -10.88 3.00
CA ALA A 89 5.88 -11.79 1.87
C ALA A 89 4.74 -12.29 0.92
N GLU A 90 5.17 -12.85 -0.22
CA GLU A 90 4.30 -13.47 -1.22
C GLU A 90 3.71 -14.80 -0.71
N SER A 91 2.49 -15.15 -1.15
CA SER A 91 1.83 -16.42 -0.77
C SER A 91 2.34 -17.59 -1.61
N ASP A 92 3.10 -18.49 -1.00
CA ASP A 92 3.68 -19.70 -1.60
C ASP A 92 2.62 -20.66 -2.20
N GLY A 93 1.42 -20.65 -1.60
CA GLY A 93 0.27 -21.48 -1.99
C GLY A 93 0.44 -22.97 -1.66
N MET A 94 1.21 -23.29 -0.60
CA MET A 94 1.52 -24.65 -0.16
C MET A 94 0.84 -24.98 1.17
N PRO A 95 0.18 -26.15 1.34
CA PRO A 95 -0.60 -26.46 2.54
C PRO A 95 0.23 -26.66 3.80
N PHE A 96 -0.24 -26.07 4.90
CA PHE A 96 0.33 -26.15 6.24
C PHE A 96 0.30 -27.59 6.79
N SER A 97 1.45 -28.08 7.29
CA SER A 97 1.65 -29.49 7.67
C SER A 97 2.36 -29.72 9.03
N TYR A 98 3.07 -28.71 9.55
CA TYR A 98 3.83 -28.77 10.80
C TYR A 98 3.65 -27.47 11.59
N ILE A 99 3.75 -27.55 12.92
CA ILE A 99 3.89 -26.38 13.79
C ILE A 99 5.03 -26.67 14.75
N GLU A 100 6.04 -25.81 14.72
CA GLU A 100 7.16 -25.81 15.66
C GLU A 100 7.03 -24.54 16.50
N PHE A 101 7.08 -24.65 17.83
CA PHE A 101 7.05 -23.49 18.72
C PHE A 101 8.43 -23.37 19.38
N ASN A 102 9.22 -22.42 18.89
CA ASN A 102 10.53 -22.10 19.43
C ASN A 102 10.46 -20.92 20.42
N GLY A 103 11.54 -20.73 21.18
CA GLY A 103 11.66 -19.66 22.19
C GLY A 103 11.18 -20.01 23.60
N ALA A 104 11.44 -19.12 24.55
CA ALA A 104 11.30 -19.37 26.00
C ALA A 104 9.85 -19.50 26.50
N ASP A 105 8.88 -19.07 25.69
CA ASP A 105 7.45 -18.99 25.99
C ASP A 105 6.62 -19.92 25.09
N CYS A 106 7.27 -20.83 24.37
CA CYS A 106 6.64 -21.76 23.42
C CYS A 106 5.52 -22.61 24.04
N ASP A 107 5.59 -22.85 25.35
CA ASP A 107 4.59 -23.63 26.07
C ASP A 107 3.35 -22.80 26.44
N LYS A 108 3.41 -21.47 26.45
CA LYS A 108 2.25 -20.61 26.76
C LYS A 108 1.07 -20.72 25.78
N ILE A 109 1.25 -21.39 24.63
CA ILE A 109 0.18 -21.66 23.65
C ILE A 109 -0.20 -23.13 23.66
N GLU A 110 -1.51 -23.40 23.63
CA GLU A 110 -2.07 -24.68 23.20
C GLU A 110 -2.78 -24.54 21.86
N PHE A 111 -2.64 -25.55 20.99
CA PHE A 111 -3.28 -25.57 19.67
C PHE A 111 -4.14 -26.83 19.47
N SER A 112 -5.13 -26.72 18.60
CA SER A 112 -5.99 -27.81 18.12
C SER A 112 -6.35 -27.51 16.67
N ILE A 113 -6.37 -28.53 15.82
CA ILE A 113 -6.53 -28.40 14.36
C ILE A 113 -7.60 -29.37 13.83
N LYS A 114 -8.09 -29.09 12.62
CA LYS A 114 -9.01 -29.95 11.88
C LYS A 114 -8.53 -30.16 10.45
N THR A 115 -8.63 -31.39 9.98
CA THR A 115 -8.34 -31.80 8.59
C THR A 115 -9.61 -32.36 7.93
N ARG A 116 -9.57 -32.56 6.61
CA ARG A 116 -10.72 -32.97 5.78
C ARG A 116 -11.49 -34.21 6.24
N SER A 117 -10.82 -35.14 6.93
CA SER A 117 -11.40 -36.43 7.36
C SER A 117 -11.33 -36.66 8.88
N SER A 118 -11.00 -35.64 9.67
CA SER A 118 -10.83 -35.76 11.13
C SER A 118 -11.80 -34.87 11.90
N ASP A 119 -12.19 -35.32 13.10
CA ASP A 119 -12.62 -34.41 14.15
C ASP A 119 -11.44 -33.50 14.58
N TRP A 120 -11.73 -32.50 15.41
CA TRP A 120 -10.71 -31.66 16.03
C TRP A 120 -9.73 -32.49 16.85
N THR A 121 -8.43 -32.26 16.67
CA THR A 121 -7.40 -32.86 17.52
C THR A 121 -7.54 -32.40 18.97
N GLY A 122 -7.09 -33.23 19.92
CA GLY A 122 -6.95 -32.81 21.32
C GLY A 122 -5.95 -31.65 21.44
N TRP A 123 -6.19 -30.76 22.41
CA TRP A 123 -5.29 -29.64 22.69
C TRP A 123 -3.86 -30.12 22.97
N SER A 124 -2.89 -29.53 22.29
CA SER A 124 -1.46 -29.78 22.47
C SER A 124 -0.75 -28.50 22.88
N LYS A 125 -0.02 -28.54 23.99
CA LYS A 125 0.91 -27.46 24.42
C LYS A 125 2.05 -27.36 23.38
N GLY A 126 2.45 -26.15 23.03
CA GLY A 126 3.63 -25.91 22.21
C GLY A 126 4.91 -26.39 22.93
N ASN A 127 5.90 -26.85 22.17
CA ASN A 127 7.18 -27.26 22.69
C ASN A 127 8.27 -27.13 21.60
N ALA A 128 9.52 -26.98 22.04
CA ALA A 128 10.72 -26.86 21.19
C ALA A 128 11.14 -28.18 20.50
N GLU A 129 10.20 -29.09 20.24
CA GLU A 129 10.40 -30.28 19.42
C GLU A 129 9.42 -30.24 18.25
N GLN A 130 9.90 -30.55 17.04
CA GLN A 130 9.07 -30.61 15.84
C GLN A 130 7.91 -31.60 15.99
N ARG A 131 6.70 -31.08 16.24
CA ARG A 131 5.47 -31.86 16.18
C ARG A 131 4.92 -31.84 14.77
N ARG A 132 4.77 -33.03 14.21
CA ARG A 132 3.96 -33.27 13.01
C ARG A 132 2.49 -33.10 13.39
N VAL A 133 1.80 -32.16 12.74
CA VAL A 133 0.46 -31.72 13.20
C VAL A 133 -0.69 -32.41 12.45
N SER A 134 -0.42 -33.01 11.28
CA SER A 134 -1.30 -33.98 10.61
C SER A 134 -0.61 -35.34 10.42
N ASP A 135 -1.37 -36.43 10.46
CA ASP A 135 -0.87 -37.79 10.16
C ASP A 135 -0.62 -38.00 8.65
N GLY A 136 0.29 -37.20 8.08
CA GLY A 136 0.93 -37.40 6.76
C GLY A 136 0.08 -37.19 5.50
N ASP A 137 -1.23 -37.44 5.53
CA ASP A 137 -2.02 -37.66 4.31
C ASP A 137 -3.12 -36.60 4.06
N ALA A 138 -3.33 -35.63 4.97
CA ALA A 138 -4.38 -34.60 4.82
C ALA A 138 -3.90 -33.19 5.25
N PRO A 139 -4.24 -32.13 4.48
CA PRO A 139 -3.88 -30.75 4.80
C PRO A 139 -4.76 -30.16 5.91
N VAL A 140 -4.22 -29.19 6.64
CA VAL A 140 -4.96 -28.45 7.68
C VAL A 140 -5.98 -27.51 7.03
N GLN A 141 -7.21 -27.53 7.56
CA GLN A 141 -8.32 -26.73 7.03
C GLN A 141 -8.84 -25.69 8.05
N CYS A 142 -8.80 -26.02 9.34
CA CYS A 142 -9.08 -25.09 10.43
C CYS A 142 -8.06 -25.22 11.55
N VAL A 143 -7.77 -24.10 12.21
CA VAL A 143 -6.90 -23.98 13.38
C VAL A 143 -7.66 -23.25 14.49
N ARG A 144 -7.44 -23.67 15.73
CA ARG A 144 -7.73 -22.86 16.92
C ARG A 144 -6.55 -22.91 17.87
N LEU A 145 -6.25 -21.78 18.48
CA LEU A 145 -5.20 -21.58 19.47
C LEU A 145 -5.84 -21.10 20.78
N ARG A 146 -5.16 -21.31 21.89
CA ARG A 146 -5.46 -20.67 23.16
C ARG A 146 -4.19 -20.52 23.97
N LEU A 147 -4.27 -19.74 25.04
CA LEU A 147 -3.20 -19.76 26.04
C LEU A 147 -3.30 -21.02 26.87
N ALA A 148 -2.15 -21.56 27.29
CA ALA A 148 -2.08 -22.58 28.32
C ALA A 148 -2.79 -22.07 29.59
N SER A 149 -3.41 -22.98 30.33
CA SER A 149 -4.36 -22.64 31.40
C SER A 149 -3.80 -21.69 32.47
N ASP A 150 -2.50 -21.79 32.71
CA ASP A 150 -1.65 -21.03 33.62
C ASP A 150 -1.46 -19.56 33.17
N ASP A 151 -1.38 -19.30 31.86
CA ASP A 151 -1.10 -17.98 31.29
C ASP A 151 -2.36 -17.13 31.00
N THR A 152 -3.55 -17.74 31.07
CA THR A 152 -4.83 -17.10 30.75
C THR A 152 -5.16 -15.86 31.60
N GLY A 153 -4.50 -15.66 32.74
CA GLY A 153 -4.68 -14.48 33.60
C GLY A 153 -3.83 -13.28 33.19
N GLU A 154 -2.62 -13.53 32.68
CA GLU A 154 -1.57 -12.53 32.43
C GLU A 154 -1.44 -12.15 30.94
N TYR A 155 -1.86 -13.04 30.04
CA TYR A 155 -1.77 -12.82 28.60
C TYR A 155 -3.12 -12.94 27.89
N ALA A 156 -3.18 -12.44 26.66
CA ALA A 156 -4.25 -12.64 25.70
C ALA A 156 -3.65 -13.04 24.33
N ILE A 157 -4.42 -13.73 23.49
CA ILE A 157 -3.95 -14.22 22.18
C ILE A 157 -4.93 -13.85 21.06
N ALA A 158 -4.39 -13.36 19.95
CA ALA A 158 -5.09 -13.19 18.68
C ALA A 158 -4.33 -13.89 17.55
N TYR A 159 -5.01 -14.28 16.49
CA TYR A 159 -4.40 -14.90 15.31
C TYR A 159 -5.31 -14.81 14.09
N ARG A 160 -4.74 -15.00 12.90
CA ARG A 160 -5.47 -15.21 11.65
C ARG A 160 -4.75 -16.22 10.78
N VAL A 161 -5.46 -16.78 9.81
CA VAL A 161 -4.89 -17.71 8.82
C VAL A 161 -5.03 -17.14 7.42
N HIS A 162 -4.05 -17.41 6.57
CA HIS A 162 -4.24 -17.35 5.13
C HIS A 162 -4.88 -18.66 4.67
N VAL A 163 -5.90 -18.56 3.82
CA VAL A 163 -6.50 -19.71 3.15
C VAL A 163 -6.18 -19.61 1.67
N ALA A 164 -5.56 -20.65 1.12
CA ALA A 164 -5.14 -20.71 -0.26
C ALA A 164 -6.29 -20.36 -1.22
N GLY A 165 -6.09 -19.34 -2.06
CA GLY A 165 -7.07 -18.83 -3.01
C GLY A 165 -8.21 -17.97 -2.42
N SER A 166 -8.30 -17.83 -1.09
CA SER A 166 -9.25 -16.92 -0.41
C SER A 166 -8.59 -15.72 0.26
N GLY A 167 -7.27 -15.77 0.52
CA GLY A 167 -6.51 -14.71 1.16
C GLY A 167 -6.44 -14.85 2.68
N TRP A 168 -5.91 -13.82 3.34
CA TRP A 168 -5.97 -13.69 4.80
C TRP A 168 -7.41 -13.58 5.26
N LEU A 169 -7.83 -14.49 6.14
CA LEU A 169 -9.05 -14.33 6.91
C LEU A 169 -8.85 -13.26 7.98
N GLY A 170 -9.95 -12.67 8.45
CA GLY A 170 -9.95 -11.75 9.58
C GLY A 170 -9.49 -12.40 10.90
N TRP A 171 -9.22 -11.57 11.88
CA TRP A 171 -8.60 -11.99 13.14
C TRP A 171 -9.57 -12.69 14.10
N CYS A 172 -9.08 -13.74 14.76
CA CYS A 172 -9.70 -14.55 15.81
C CYS A 172 -9.06 -14.27 17.18
N ALA A 173 -9.76 -14.53 18.28
CA ALA A 173 -9.26 -14.32 19.65
C ALA A 173 -9.48 -15.57 20.52
N GLY A 174 -8.45 -16.04 21.23
CA GLY A 174 -8.56 -17.27 22.03
C GLY A 174 -9.11 -18.44 21.21
N GLU A 175 -9.97 -19.27 21.79
CA GLU A 175 -10.48 -20.51 21.16
C GLU A 175 -11.36 -20.32 19.88
N ASP A 176 -11.53 -19.10 19.36
CA ASP A 176 -12.28 -18.77 18.13
C ASP A 176 -11.70 -19.47 16.88
N VAL A 177 -12.51 -20.06 16.00
CA VAL A 177 -12.01 -20.88 14.87
C VAL A 177 -11.59 -20.03 13.65
N ALA A 178 -10.32 -20.19 13.24
CA ALA A 178 -9.75 -19.63 12.02
C ALA A 178 -9.60 -20.71 10.93
N GLY A 179 -10.19 -20.50 9.76
CA GLY A 179 -10.10 -21.42 8.61
C GLY A 179 -11.43 -21.69 7.91
N CYS A 180 -11.45 -22.75 7.11
CA CYS A 180 -12.57 -23.14 6.24
C CYS A 180 -12.87 -24.63 6.36
N GLU A 181 -14.14 -25.04 6.29
CA GLU A 181 -14.55 -26.46 6.30
C GLU A 181 -14.88 -27.03 4.90
N THR A 182 -14.61 -26.30 3.82
CA THR A 182 -14.93 -26.75 2.47
C THR A 182 -13.90 -27.71 1.88
N ASP A 183 -14.38 -28.66 1.09
CA ASP A 183 -13.55 -29.62 0.35
C ASP A 183 -12.62 -28.90 -0.63
N GLY A 184 -11.32 -28.85 -0.32
CA GLY A 184 -10.26 -28.29 -1.17
C GLY A 184 -9.65 -26.98 -0.69
N ALA A 185 -10.27 -26.29 0.28
CA ALA A 185 -9.61 -25.17 0.96
C ALA A 185 -8.53 -25.69 1.93
N VAL A 186 -7.37 -25.04 1.96
CA VAL A 186 -6.26 -25.35 2.87
C VAL A 186 -5.77 -24.07 3.52
N VAL A 187 -5.39 -24.17 4.80
CA VAL A 187 -4.58 -23.12 5.45
C VAL A 187 -3.15 -23.26 4.94
N ASP A 188 -2.58 -22.16 4.45
CA ASP A 188 -1.20 -22.08 3.92
C ASP A 188 -0.32 -21.07 4.65
N ASP A 189 -0.89 -20.18 5.49
CA ASP A 189 -0.14 -19.35 6.45
C ASP A 189 -0.93 -19.11 7.75
N LEU A 190 -0.24 -18.80 8.86
CA LEU A 190 -0.80 -18.57 10.20
C LEU A 190 -0.01 -17.45 10.91
N GLU A 191 -0.71 -16.36 11.23
CA GLU A 191 -0.17 -15.24 12.01
C GLU A 191 -0.74 -15.28 13.43
N VAL A 192 0.12 -15.14 14.44
CA VAL A 192 -0.25 -15.24 15.87
C VAL A 192 0.37 -14.08 16.62
N VAL A 193 -0.39 -13.48 17.55
CA VAL A 193 0.05 -12.39 18.42
C VAL A 193 -0.34 -12.69 19.85
N ILE A 194 0.64 -12.68 20.76
CA ILE A 194 0.42 -12.71 22.21
C ILE A 194 0.55 -11.28 22.74
N VAL A 195 -0.36 -10.88 23.62
CA VAL A 195 -0.41 -9.55 24.25
C VAL A 195 -0.42 -9.71 25.77
N GLU A 196 0.47 -9.03 26.48
CA GLU A 196 0.43 -8.94 27.95
C GLU A 196 -0.77 -8.09 28.40
N LYS A 197 -1.54 -8.58 29.38
CA LYS A 197 -2.75 -7.91 29.88
C LYS A 197 -2.37 -6.76 30.81
N GLY A 198 -2.49 -5.53 30.31
CA GLY A 198 -2.40 -4.32 31.12
C GLY A 198 -3.66 -4.06 31.95
N GLU A 199 -3.77 -2.85 32.51
CA GLU A 199 -5.00 -2.38 33.15
C GLU A 199 -6.13 -2.04 32.14
N GLY A 200 -5.94 -2.34 30.85
CA GLY A 200 -6.86 -2.03 29.75
C GLY A 200 -7.57 -3.24 29.14
N ASN A 201 -7.93 -3.12 27.86
CA ASN A 201 -8.55 -4.17 27.06
C ASN A 201 -7.93 -4.11 25.64
N GLU A 202 -6.65 -4.41 25.59
CA GLU A 202 -5.73 -4.16 24.47
C GLU A 202 -6.17 -4.89 23.20
N LEU A 203 -6.65 -6.13 23.33
CA LEU A 203 -7.25 -6.88 22.22
C LEU A 203 -8.51 -6.20 21.66
N ALA A 204 -9.40 -5.65 22.50
CA ALA A 204 -10.60 -4.98 21.98
C ALA A 204 -10.26 -3.69 21.21
N THR A 205 -9.15 -3.03 21.55
CA THR A 205 -8.58 -1.93 20.76
C THR A 205 -8.08 -2.42 19.41
N PHE A 206 -7.29 -3.50 19.38
CA PHE A 206 -6.81 -4.14 18.15
C PHE A 206 -7.96 -4.56 17.21
N PHE A 207 -8.96 -5.28 17.72
CA PHE A 207 -10.13 -5.68 16.94
C PHE A 207 -11.04 -4.50 16.51
N SER A 208 -10.84 -3.28 17.02
CA SER A 208 -11.71 -2.14 16.70
C SER A 208 -11.48 -1.53 15.31
N GLY A 209 -10.34 -1.84 14.68
CA GLY A 209 -9.99 -1.43 13.31
C GLY A 209 -9.80 -2.59 12.32
N GLN A 210 -9.86 -3.84 12.79
CA GLN A 210 -9.59 -5.04 12.00
C GLN A 210 -10.88 -5.78 11.61
N GLU A 211 -10.89 -6.46 10.47
CA GLU A 211 -11.98 -7.39 10.17
C GLU A 211 -11.91 -8.59 11.12
N LYS A 212 -12.95 -8.79 11.94
CA LYS A 212 -13.11 -10.00 12.74
C LYS A 212 -13.76 -11.07 11.88
N ALA A 213 -13.01 -12.12 11.53
CA ALA A 213 -13.59 -13.29 10.87
C ALA A 213 -13.91 -14.39 11.89
N ALA A 214 -14.88 -15.21 11.53
CA ALA A 214 -15.08 -16.53 12.10
C ALA A 214 -15.34 -17.48 10.94
N TYR A 215 -14.65 -18.63 10.94
CA TYR A 215 -15.08 -19.90 10.35
C TYR A 215 -15.97 -19.85 9.09
N VAL A 216 -15.39 -20.21 7.93
CA VAL A 216 -16.15 -20.36 6.67
C VAL A 216 -16.79 -21.75 6.58
N GLY A 217 -18.03 -21.86 7.05
CA GLY A 217 -18.85 -23.07 6.95
C GLY A 217 -19.74 -23.11 5.70
N PHE A 218 -20.17 -24.32 5.31
CA PHE A 218 -21.18 -24.55 4.27
C PHE A 218 -22.53 -23.90 4.64
N ASN A 219 -22.72 -22.64 4.24
CA ASN A 219 -24.01 -21.99 3.91
C ASN A 219 -23.86 -20.49 3.53
N ASN A 220 -22.76 -19.82 3.88
CA ASN A 220 -22.60 -18.36 3.65
C ASN A 220 -22.07 -18.02 2.24
N VAL A 221 -22.80 -18.44 1.20
CA VAL A 221 -22.66 -17.90 -0.17
C VAL A 221 -24.02 -17.34 -0.62
N GLY A 222 -24.52 -16.39 0.17
CA GLY A 222 -25.81 -15.74 -0.04
C GLY A 222 -26.20 -14.90 1.18
N ASP A 223 -26.79 -13.74 0.93
CA ASP A 223 -27.56 -12.89 1.86
C ASP A 223 -26.84 -12.35 3.12
N ALA A 224 -26.26 -11.16 2.96
CA ALA A 224 -25.95 -10.24 4.07
C ALA A 224 -26.87 -9.00 4.04
N MET A 225 -28.18 -9.22 4.23
CA MET A 225 -29.16 -8.16 4.52
C MET A 225 -30.22 -8.65 5.53
N GLU A 226 -30.52 -7.81 6.53
CA GLU A 226 -31.55 -7.97 7.59
C GLU A 226 -31.31 -9.14 8.59
N ALA A 227 -31.74 -9.13 9.86
CA ALA A 227 -32.54 -8.16 10.62
C ALA A 227 -32.15 -8.13 12.13
N ASN A 228 -32.54 -7.07 12.84
CA ASN A 228 -32.69 -7.07 14.31
C ASN A 228 -33.93 -7.89 14.73
N GLN A 229 -33.83 -8.69 15.80
CA GLN A 229 -34.95 -8.99 16.72
C GLN A 229 -34.44 -9.11 18.18
N ALA A 230 -35.33 -9.05 19.17
CA ALA A 230 -35.01 -8.60 20.53
C ALA A 230 -35.73 -9.35 21.68
N ASN A 231 -35.28 -9.06 22.91
CA ASN A 231 -36.02 -9.12 24.20
C ASN A 231 -36.28 -10.51 24.84
N PRO A 232 -36.71 -10.60 26.13
CA PRO A 232 -36.84 -9.57 27.20
C PRO A 232 -36.35 -9.98 28.63
N GLU A 233 -36.54 -9.06 29.61
CA GLU A 233 -36.81 -9.28 31.07
C GLU A 233 -35.65 -9.79 31.98
N ASP A 234 -35.55 -9.46 33.29
CA ASP A 234 -36.50 -8.82 34.23
C ASP A 234 -35.81 -7.96 35.36
N SER A 235 -36.66 -7.29 36.14
CA SER A 235 -36.58 -6.45 37.38
C SER A 235 -35.61 -6.87 38.54
N VAL A 236 -35.39 -6.14 39.67
CA VAL A 236 -36.21 -5.20 40.50
C VAL A 236 -35.35 -4.23 41.39
N ASP A 237 -36.04 -3.33 42.12
CA ASP A 237 -35.61 -2.30 43.12
C ASP A 237 -34.98 -2.93 44.42
N SER A 238 -34.48 -2.25 45.49
CA SER A 238 -34.88 -0.95 46.07
C SER A 238 -33.92 -0.21 47.05
N SER A 239 -33.86 1.12 46.87
CA SER A 239 -33.98 2.19 47.89
C SER A 239 -33.03 2.37 49.11
N ALA A 240 -32.47 3.59 49.21
CA ALA A 240 -32.57 4.54 50.34
C ALA A 240 -31.65 4.51 51.60
N LEU A 241 -31.59 5.70 52.24
CA LEU A 241 -31.02 6.09 53.55
C LEU A 241 -29.47 6.22 53.60
N ALA A 242 -28.81 7.38 53.73
CA ALA A 242 -29.04 8.72 54.32
C ALA A 242 -28.51 8.94 55.76
N SER A 243 -27.58 9.91 55.87
CA SER A 243 -27.35 10.84 56.99
C SER A 243 -26.60 10.40 58.27
N THR A 244 -25.55 11.20 58.57
CA THR A 244 -25.00 11.71 59.86
C THR A 244 -23.48 11.47 59.98
N GLY A 245 -22.65 12.44 60.43
CA GLY A 245 -22.90 13.84 60.79
C GLY A 245 -21.59 14.63 60.95
N LEU A 246 -21.67 15.97 60.97
CA LEU A 246 -20.53 16.89 61.21
C LEU A 246 -20.22 17.03 62.71
N PRO A 247 -19.00 17.50 63.04
CA PRO A 247 -18.93 18.77 63.77
C PRO A 247 -17.89 19.78 63.25
N ALA A 248 -18.19 21.05 63.51
CA ALA A 248 -17.44 22.27 63.19
C ALA A 248 -16.31 22.57 64.20
N ALA A 249 -15.46 23.61 64.13
CA ALA A 249 -14.81 24.40 63.06
C ALA A 249 -14.01 25.56 63.72
N ARG A 250 -12.83 25.99 63.20
CA ARG A 250 -12.25 27.35 63.38
C ARG A 250 -10.97 27.57 62.51
N PRO A 251 -10.48 28.81 62.27
CA PRO A 251 -10.83 29.49 61.02
C PRO A 251 -9.65 30.03 60.17
N SER A 252 -10.01 30.43 58.95
CA SER A 252 -9.37 31.46 58.09
C SER A 252 -7.87 31.34 57.74
N ALA A 253 -7.63 30.89 56.51
CA ALA A 253 -6.65 31.53 55.62
C ALA A 253 -7.38 31.93 54.32
N SER A 254 -7.06 33.09 53.75
CA SER A 254 -7.70 33.61 52.54
C SER A 254 -7.24 32.87 51.29
N SER A 255 -7.90 31.76 50.95
CA SER A 255 -7.66 31.03 49.70
C SER A 255 -8.22 31.81 48.51
N ALA A 256 -7.36 32.24 47.58
CA ALA A 256 -7.81 32.74 46.29
C ALA A 256 -8.49 31.60 45.52
N THR A 257 -9.76 31.79 45.16
CA THR A 257 -10.53 30.79 44.42
C THR A 257 -9.99 30.67 43.00
N THR A 258 -9.35 29.55 42.66
CA THR A 258 -8.93 29.28 41.28
C THR A 258 -10.15 29.22 40.38
N ALA A 259 -10.08 29.87 39.22
CA ALA A 259 -11.16 29.82 38.24
C ALA A 259 -11.25 28.43 37.61
N SER A 260 -12.45 27.87 37.52
CA SER A 260 -12.70 26.51 37.03
C SER A 260 -14.07 26.37 36.38
N VAL A 261 -14.25 25.38 35.50
CA VAL A 261 -15.58 24.91 35.11
C VAL A 261 -15.97 23.65 35.89
N SER A 262 -17.25 23.53 36.23
CA SER A 262 -17.85 22.30 36.74
C SER A 262 -19.08 21.93 35.90
N TYR A 263 -19.26 20.66 35.59
CA TYR A 263 -20.29 20.23 34.65
C TYR A 263 -20.78 18.80 34.92
N ARG A 264 -21.97 18.46 34.40
CA ARG A 264 -22.55 17.11 34.49
C ARG A 264 -23.35 16.78 33.23
N ALA A 265 -23.53 15.48 32.98
CA ALA A 265 -24.39 14.97 31.93
C ALA A 265 -25.62 14.23 32.51
N HIS A 266 -26.75 14.33 31.82
CA HIS A 266 -27.87 13.41 31.94
C HIS A 266 -27.70 12.33 30.87
N VAL A 267 -27.44 11.10 31.30
CA VAL A 267 -27.15 9.97 30.40
C VAL A 267 -28.34 9.01 30.36
N GLN A 268 -28.65 8.48 29.17
CA GLN A 268 -29.67 7.45 28.97
C GLN A 268 -29.51 6.32 30.01
N ASN A 269 -30.63 5.93 30.62
CA ASN A 269 -30.73 4.84 31.62
C ASN A 269 -29.87 5.05 32.90
N ILE A 270 -29.23 6.21 33.08
CA ILE A 270 -28.45 6.57 34.29
C ILE A 270 -29.05 7.80 34.98
N GLY A 271 -29.59 8.75 34.20
CA GLY A 271 -30.06 10.03 34.72
C GLY A 271 -28.93 11.06 34.87
N TRP A 272 -29.16 12.07 35.71
CA TRP A 272 -28.14 13.09 36.02
C TRP A 272 -26.99 12.49 36.84
N GLN A 273 -25.79 12.51 36.26
CA GLN A 273 -24.56 12.16 36.97
C GLN A 273 -24.13 13.30 37.93
N ARG A 274 -23.16 12.99 38.80
CA ARG A 274 -22.50 13.99 39.65
C ARG A 274 -21.84 15.09 38.80
N TYR A 275 -21.64 16.27 39.40
CA TYR A 275 -20.73 17.25 38.81
C TYR A 275 -19.30 16.71 38.81
N VAL A 276 -18.60 17.02 37.73
CA VAL A 276 -17.18 16.78 37.49
C VAL A 276 -16.52 18.14 37.20
N SER A 277 -15.20 18.26 37.39
CA SER A 277 -14.45 19.52 37.23
C SER A 277 -13.65 19.55 35.92
N ASP A 278 -12.92 20.65 35.68
CA ASP A 278 -12.00 20.85 34.55
C ASP A 278 -11.32 19.56 34.07
N GLY A 279 -11.67 19.13 32.85
CA GLY A 279 -11.06 17.99 32.15
C GLY A 279 -11.60 16.62 32.53
N GLU A 280 -12.37 16.47 33.60
CA GLU A 280 -12.96 15.18 33.98
C GLU A 280 -14.08 14.75 33.00
N THR A 281 -14.24 13.46 32.74
CA THR A 281 -15.28 12.98 31.81
C THR A 281 -16.68 13.03 32.44
N ALA A 282 -17.60 13.77 31.82
CA ALA A 282 -19.04 13.69 32.12
C ALA A 282 -19.76 12.90 31.02
N GLY A 283 -20.38 11.78 31.36
CA GLY A 283 -21.04 10.87 30.43
C GLY A 283 -20.59 9.43 30.61
N THR A 284 -20.54 8.67 29.51
CA THR A 284 -19.94 7.33 29.44
C THR A 284 -19.25 7.12 28.10
N THR A 285 -18.00 6.66 28.09
CA THR A 285 -17.33 6.12 26.90
C THR A 285 -17.56 4.61 26.81
N GLY A 286 -17.53 4.03 25.60
CA GLY A 286 -17.61 2.58 25.36
C GLY A 286 -18.94 1.88 25.70
N ARG A 287 -19.87 2.52 26.41
CA ARG A 287 -21.14 1.91 26.89
C ARG A 287 -22.34 2.10 25.96
N GLY A 288 -22.19 2.84 24.86
CA GLY A 288 -23.26 3.07 23.88
C GLY A 288 -24.42 3.95 24.35
N LEU A 289 -24.32 4.60 25.52
CA LEU A 289 -25.39 5.41 26.10
C LEU A 289 -25.28 6.87 25.64
N ARG A 290 -26.38 7.46 25.18
CA ARG A 290 -26.44 8.88 24.79
C ARG A 290 -26.43 9.81 26.01
N VAL A 291 -25.77 10.96 25.86
CA VAL A 291 -26.08 12.17 26.61
C VAL A 291 -27.40 12.75 26.07
N GLU A 292 -28.32 13.07 26.96
CA GLU A 292 -29.61 13.69 26.64
C GLU A 292 -29.67 15.16 27.07
N ALA A 293 -28.97 15.52 28.15
CA ALA A 293 -28.80 16.90 28.63
C ALA A 293 -27.46 17.13 29.34
N LEU A 294 -27.09 18.40 29.50
CA LEU A 294 -25.84 18.89 30.09
C LEU A 294 -26.13 20.11 30.98
N SER A 295 -25.36 20.28 32.06
CA SER A 295 -25.36 21.51 32.87
C SER A 295 -23.92 21.87 33.21
N LEU A 296 -23.50 23.10 32.86
CA LEU A 296 -22.14 23.62 33.01
C LEU A 296 -22.18 24.92 33.83
N LYS A 297 -21.20 25.13 34.71
CA LYS A 297 -21.09 26.27 35.64
C LYS A 297 -19.66 26.74 35.74
N VAL A 298 -19.40 28.05 35.72
CA VAL A 298 -18.07 28.60 35.99
C VAL A 298 -17.97 29.13 37.42
N ALA A 299 -16.84 28.86 38.09
CA ALA A 299 -16.54 29.35 39.42
C ALA A 299 -15.19 30.07 39.45
N GLY A 300 -14.93 30.88 40.49
CA GLY A 300 -13.64 31.56 40.70
C GLY A 300 -13.30 32.69 39.71
N VAL A 301 -14.23 33.08 38.83
CA VAL A 301 -14.07 34.23 37.92
C VAL A 301 -15.38 35.03 37.82
N ASN A 302 -15.29 36.36 37.76
CA ASN A 302 -16.46 37.21 37.49
C ASN A 302 -16.89 37.06 36.03
N GLY A 303 -18.14 36.71 35.79
CA GLY A 303 -18.67 36.36 34.46
C GLY A 303 -19.59 35.14 34.58
N GLY A 304 -19.76 34.42 33.48
CA GLY A 304 -20.54 33.17 33.45
C GLY A 304 -20.24 32.36 32.20
N ILE A 305 -20.71 31.14 32.13
CA ILE A 305 -20.68 30.30 30.92
C ILE A 305 -22.06 30.27 30.23
N ARG A 306 -22.09 30.16 28.90
CA ARG A 306 -23.30 29.90 28.13
C ARG A 306 -23.08 28.75 27.14
N TYR A 307 -24.11 27.96 26.90
CA TYR A 307 -23.99 26.77 26.04
C TYR A 307 -25.31 26.40 25.38
N ARG A 308 -25.24 25.74 24.24
CA ARG A 308 -26.39 25.18 23.53
C ARG A 308 -26.07 23.81 22.95
N ALA A 309 -27.07 22.95 22.92
CA ALA A 309 -26.99 21.62 22.34
C ALA A 309 -27.73 21.55 20.99
N HIS A 310 -27.20 20.75 20.06
CA HIS A 310 -27.96 20.23 18.93
C HIS A 310 -28.60 18.92 19.36
N VAL A 311 -29.93 18.88 19.44
CA VAL A 311 -30.68 17.71 19.95
C VAL A 311 -31.44 17.06 18.80
N GLN A 312 -31.45 15.72 18.78
CA GLN A 312 -32.23 14.92 17.83
C GLN A 312 -33.67 15.42 17.71
N ASN A 313 -34.15 15.59 16.48
CA ASN A 313 -35.51 16.04 16.14
C ASN A 313 -35.90 17.43 16.69
N VAL A 314 -34.94 18.19 17.22
CA VAL A 314 -35.13 19.58 17.70
C VAL A 314 -34.18 20.54 16.98
N GLY A 315 -32.97 20.08 16.64
CA GLY A 315 -31.90 20.93 16.11
C GLY A 315 -31.18 21.69 17.22
N TRP A 316 -30.57 22.83 16.87
CA TRP A 316 -29.95 23.72 17.87
C TRP A 316 -31.00 24.35 18.78
N GLN A 317 -30.89 24.11 20.07
CA GLN A 317 -31.66 24.84 21.09
C GLN A 317 -31.13 26.27 21.28
N GLY A 318 -31.86 27.07 22.07
CA GLY A 318 -31.41 28.38 22.51
C GLY A 318 -30.13 28.31 23.36
N TRP A 319 -29.49 29.47 23.57
CA TRP A 319 -28.39 29.56 24.51
C TRP A 319 -28.91 29.51 25.94
N HIS A 320 -28.43 28.52 26.70
CA HIS A 320 -28.67 28.37 28.13
C HIS A 320 -27.57 29.07 28.94
N ALA A 321 -27.95 29.59 30.10
CA ALA A 321 -27.08 30.35 31.00
C ALA A 321 -26.32 29.44 31.99
N ASP A 322 -25.45 30.07 32.80
CA ASP A 322 -24.61 29.39 33.78
C ASP A 322 -25.46 28.54 34.75
N GLY A 323 -25.23 27.23 34.73
CA GLY A 323 -25.92 26.25 35.56
C GLY A 323 -27.32 25.81 35.16
N GLU A 324 -27.88 26.30 34.05
CA GLU A 324 -29.15 25.79 33.51
C GLU A 324 -29.00 24.36 32.94
N ASP A 325 -30.10 23.63 32.78
CA ASP A 325 -30.08 22.33 32.10
C ASP A 325 -30.31 22.55 30.59
N CYS A 326 -29.39 22.09 29.75
CA CYS A 326 -29.36 22.26 28.29
C CYS A 326 -29.44 20.90 27.59
N GLY A 327 -30.40 20.70 26.69
CA GLY A 327 -30.76 19.40 26.12
C GLY A 327 -32.20 19.03 26.41
N THR A 328 -32.48 17.74 26.64
CA THR A 328 -33.80 17.27 27.12
C THR A 328 -33.66 16.16 28.16
N THR A 329 -34.43 16.25 29.24
CA THR A 329 -34.51 15.23 30.29
C THR A 329 -35.76 14.37 30.09
N GLY A 330 -35.66 13.05 30.16
CA GLY A 330 -36.83 12.13 30.12
C GLY A 330 -37.58 12.04 28.79
N ARG A 331 -37.07 12.67 27.71
CA ARG A 331 -37.69 12.66 26.36
C ARG A 331 -37.07 11.64 25.39
N GLY A 332 -35.98 10.97 25.78
CA GLY A 332 -35.33 9.96 24.95
C GLY A 332 -34.50 10.50 23.78
N LEU A 333 -34.29 11.82 23.68
CA LEU A 333 -33.58 12.45 22.57
C LEU A 333 -32.10 12.63 22.89
N ARG A 334 -31.21 12.27 21.96
CA ARG A 334 -29.76 12.46 22.08
C ARG A 334 -29.36 13.91 21.84
N VAL A 335 -28.33 14.37 22.54
CA VAL A 335 -27.43 15.43 22.08
C VAL A 335 -26.56 14.87 20.96
N GLU A 336 -26.36 15.65 19.90
CA GLU A 336 -25.52 15.30 18.74
C GLU A 336 -24.30 16.23 18.62
N ALA A 337 -24.43 17.48 19.08
CA ALA A 337 -23.35 18.47 19.16
C ALA A 337 -23.56 19.48 20.29
N LEU A 338 -22.50 20.18 20.66
CA LEU A 338 -22.43 21.20 21.71
C LEU A 338 -21.68 22.45 21.20
N GLN A 339 -22.11 23.63 21.64
CA GLN A 339 -21.32 24.87 21.61
C GLN A 339 -21.30 25.47 23.01
N VAL A 340 -20.13 25.95 23.45
CA VAL A 340 -19.89 26.54 24.78
C VAL A 340 -19.06 27.81 24.63
N GLU A 341 -19.48 28.88 25.30
CA GLU A 341 -18.82 30.18 25.28
C GLU A 341 -18.79 30.76 26.70
N LEU A 342 -17.76 31.56 26.99
CA LEU A 342 -17.72 32.36 28.21
C LEU A 342 -18.40 33.71 27.97
N THR A 343 -18.84 34.34 29.06
CA THR A 343 -19.58 35.60 29.07
C THR A 343 -19.08 36.52 30.18
N GLY A 344 -19.33 37.84 30.03
CA GLY A 344 -18.89 38.84 31.01
C GLY A 344 -17.37 38.95 31.08
N ALA A 345 -16.82 39.13 32.29
CA ALA A 345 -15.38 39.26 32.48
C ALA A 345 -14.61 37.92 32.42
N ALA A 346 -15.30 36.77 32.32
CA ALA A 346 -14.66 35.47 32.14
C ALA A 346 -14.04 35.35 30.74
N SER A 347 -14.81 35.67 29.69
CA SER A 347 -14.34 35.67 28.28
C SER A 347 -13.26 36.71 27.96
N ALA A 348 -12.98 37.65 28.88
CA ALA A 348 -11.89 38.61 28.73
C ALA A 348 -10.53 38.03 29.19
N ASN A 349 -10.54 36.99 30.02
CA ASN A 349 -9.36 36.47 30.72
C ASN A 349 -9.11 34.97 30.50
N TYR A 350 -10.14 34.23 30.09
CA TYR A 350 -10.12 32.78 29.93
C TYR A 350 -10.77 32.36 28.61
N ASP A 351 -10.25 31.27 28.09
CA ASP A 351 -10.82 30.46 27.03
C ASP A 351 -11.56 29.26 27.65
N VAL A 352 -12.64 28.83 27.02
CA VAL A 352 -13.26 27.52 27.29
C VAL A 352 -12.95 26.57 26.15
N TYR A 353 -12.32 25.44 26.49
CA TYR A 353 -12.08 24.32 25.60
C TYR A 353 -13.03 23.18 25.93
N TYR A 354 -13.57 22.49 24.93
CA TYR A 354 -14.48 21.37 25.13
C TYR A 354 -14.39 20.35 23.99
N ARG A 355 -14.58 19.08 24.31
CA ARG A 355 -14.72 18.00 23.34
C ARG A 355 -15.85 17.06 23.69
N THR A 356 -16.35 16.34 22.69
CA THR A 356 -17.44 15.37 22.80
C THR A 356 -16.93 13.99 22.39
N HIS A 357 -17.35 12.94 23.09
CA HIS A 357 -17.21 11.57 22.62
C HIS A 357 -18.45 11.25 21.78
N VAL A 358 -18.28 11.04 20.48
CA VAL A 358 -19.38 10.79 19.54
C VAL A 358 -19.41 9.32 19.15
N GLN A 359 -20.62 8.74 19.10
CA GLN A 359 -20.87 7.39 18.61
C GLN A 359 -20.14 7.13 17.28
N ASN A 360 -19.40 6.02 17.22
CA ASN A 360 -18.66 5.55 16.04
C ASN A 360 -17.62 6.58 15.52
N VAL A 361 -17.15 7.49 16.38
CA VAL A 361 -16.14 8.51 16.07
C VAL A 361 -15.11 8.64 17.21
N GLY A 362 -15.52 8.42 18.46
CA GLY A 362 -14.67 8.62 19.63
C GLY A 362 -14.61 10.09 20.06
N TRP A 363 -13.56 10.46 20.79
CA TRP A 363 -13.34 11.85 21.23
C TRP A 363 -13.03 12.77 20.04
N THR A 364 -13.80 13.83 19.85
CA THR A 364 -13.42 14.92 18.94
C THR A 364 -12.17 15.63 19.45
N SER A 365 -11.47 16.35 18.56
CA SER A 365 -10.52 17.38 18.97
C SER A 365 -11.18 18.42 19.90
N TRP A 366 -10.36 19.14 20.67
CA TRP A 366 -10.82 20.24 21.53
C TRP A 366 -11.33 21.42 20.69
N SER A 367 -12.63 21.63 20.71
CA SER A 367 -13.27 22.87 20.25
C SER A 367 -13.07 23.98 21.28
N LYS A 368 -13.14 25.24 20.85
CA LYS A 368 -12.85 26.43 21.66
C LYS A 368 -13.92 27.50 21.44
N ASN A 369 -14.31 28.21 22.50
CA ASN A 369 -15.10 29.47 22.46
C ASN A 369 -16.15 29.53 21.34
N GLY A 370 -17.19 28.71 21.41
CA GLY A 370 -18.30 28.70 20.46
C GLY A 370 -18.11 27.83 19.22
N ALA A 371 -16.92 27.28 18.96
CA ALA A 371 -16.75 26.29 17.88
C ALA A 371 -17.54 25.00 18.17
N THR A 372 -18.28 24.47 17.19
CA THR A 372 -19.05 23.22 17.39
C THR A 372 -18.14 22.06 17.80
N SER A 373 -18.54 21.29 18.81
CA SER A 373 -18.00 19.96 19.10
C SER A 373 -19.12 18.94 18.90
N GLY A 374 -18.86 17.86 18.18
CA GLY A 374 -19.84 16.84 17.83
C GLY A 374 -20.28 16.93 16.37
N THR A 375 -21.48 16.44 16.05
CA THR A 375 -22.00 16.40 14.67
C THR A 375 -23.41 16.98 14.56
N THR A 376 -23.71 17.67 13.46
CA THR A 376 -25.06 18.12 13.11
C THR A 376 -25.55 17.36 11.88
N GLY A 377 -26.79 16.89 11.88
CA GLY A 377 -27.41 16.21 10.74
C GLY A 377 -26.90 14.80 10.42
N ARG A 378 -25.93 14.26 11.17
CA ARG A 378 -25.43 12.87 10.98
C ARG A 378 -26.20 11.82 11.79
N GLY A 379 -27.04 12.23 12.74
CA GLY A 379 -27.80 11.30 13.58
C GLY A 379 -26.98 10.59 14.67
N LEU A 380 -25.73 10.99 14.90
CA LEU A 380 -24.84 10.36 15.87
C LEU A 380 -24.99 11.00 17.25
N ARG A 381 -25.07 10.19 18.30
CA ARG A 381 -25.15 10.67 19.70
C ARG A 381 -23.78 11.11 20.21
N VAL A 382 -23.78 12.14 21.05
CA VAL A 382 -22.74 12.37 22.06
C VAL A 382 -22.98 11.37 23.20
N GLU A 383 -21.92 10.75 23.70
CA GLU A 383 -21.92 9.77 24.78
C GLU A 383 -21.20 10.30 26.03
N ALA A 384 -20.23 11.20 25.84
CA ALA A 384 -19.56 11.92 26.92
C ALA A 384 -19.04 13.29 26.47
N VAL A 385 -18.69 14.15 27.44
CA VAL A 385 -18.05 15.46 27.23
C VAL A 385 -16.90 15.67 28.20
N GLN A 386 -15.92 16.47 27.79
CA GLN A 386 -14.93 17.10 28.66
C GLN A 386 -14.89 18.60 28.36
N VAL A 387 -14.71 19.42 29.40
CA VAL A 387 -14.68 20.88 29.33
C VAL A 387 -13.56 21.39 30.24
N LEU A 388 -12.81 22.38 29.79
CA LEU A 388 -11.65 22.97 30.48
C LEU A 388 -11.74 24.49 30.43
N LEU A 389 -11.59 25.14 31.58
CA LEU A 389 -11.35 26.58 31.66
C LEU A 389 -9.84 26.86 31.65
N VAL A 390 -9.34 27.55 30.63
CA VAL A 390 -7.91 27.79 30.45
C VAL A 390 -7.67 29.30 30.35
N LYS A 391 -6.81 29.87 31.20
CA LYS A 391 -6.49 31.30 31.15
C LYS A 391 -5.84 31.65 29.80
N HIS A 392 -6.15 32.80 29.22
CA HIS A 392 -5.58 33.23 27.93
C HIS A 392 -4.05 33.05 27.89
N GLY A 393 -3.56 32.29 26.91
CA GLY A 393 -2.14 32.00 26.73
C GLY A 393 -1.54 30.94 27.66
N GLN A 394 -2.32 30.28 28.51
CA GLN A 394 -1.90 29.04 29.19
C GLN A 394 -2.05 27.84 28.24
N ALA A 395 -1.19 26.84 28.42
CA ALA A 395 -1.36 25.55 27.78
C ALA A 395 -2.59 24.83 28.36
N ILE A 396 -3.27 24.07 27.52
CA ILE A 396 -4.37 23.18 27.93
C ILE A 396 -3.75 22.00 28.70
N PRO A 397 -4.27 21.60 29.88
CA PRO A 397 -3.86 20.36 30.52
C PRO A 397 -4.13 19.17 29.58
N THR A 398 -3.09 18.43 29.21
CA THR A 398 -3.26 17.19 28.44
C THR A 398 -3.65 16.06 29.38
N GLY A 399 -4.68 15.30 29.01
CA GLY A 399 -5.13 14.12 29.78
C GLY A 399 -4.12 12.98 29.81
N ASP A 400 -3.14 13.02 28.90
CA ASP A 400 -2.04 12.07 28.76
C ASP A 400 -0.73 12.87 28.88
N GLY A 401 0.14 12.47 29.81
CA GLY A 401 1.14 13.36 30.38
C GLY A 401 2.54 13.35 29.74
N VAL A 402 2.74 13.96 28.55
CA VAL A 402 4.08 14.42 28.10
C VAL A 402 4.01 15.80 27.43
N ALA A 403 4.98 16.64 27.78
CA ALA A 403 5.01 18.10 27.66
C ALA A 403 4.92 18.79 26.27
N TYR A 404 4.04 19.79 26.18
CA TYR A 404 4.39 21.15 25.73
C TYR A 404 4.18 22.09 26.94
N SER A 405 5.01 23.08 27.28
CA SER A 405 6.25 23.58 26.68
C SER A 405 7.12 24.24 27.77
N LYS A 406 8.43 24.02 27.78
CA LYS A 406 9.34 24.95 28.47
C LYS A 406 9.45 26.22 27.61
N LEU A 407 9.44 27.40 28.25
CA LEU A 407 9.52 28.76 27.66
C LEU A 407 8.20 29.35 27.11
N ALA A 408 7.36 29.85 28.02
CA ALA A 408 6.38 30.89 27.72
C ALA A 408 6.55 32.09 28.69
N ASN A 409 7.48 32.99 28.37
CA ASN A 409 7.53 34.33 28.97
C ASN A 409 8.10 35.36 27.98
N ALA A 410 7.32 35.68 26.95
CA ALA A 410 7.51 36.85 26.10
C ALA A 410 6.19 37.20 25.38
N THR A 411 5.77 38.46 25.46
CA THR A 411 4.51 38.96 24.90
C THR A 411 4.58 39.06 23.37
N TYR A 412 4.31 37.96 22.66
CA TYR A 412 4.07 37.94 21.21
C TYR A 412 2.96 36.95 20.89
N SER A 413 1.95 37.37 20.12
CA SER A 413 1.02 36.46 19.46
C SER A 413 1.83 35.60 18.48
N SER A 414 1.93 34.29 18.72
CA SER A 414 2.66 33.41 17.81
C SER A 414 2.03 33.46 16.40
N PRO A 415 2.83 33.63 15.34
CA PRO A 415 2.33 33.61 13.96
C PRO A 415 1.62 32.28 13.66
N THR A 416 0.47 32.34 13.01
CA THR A 416 -0.37 31.16 12.71
C THR A 416 -0.98 31.25 11.32
N ILE A 417 -1.02 30.14 10.59
CA ILE A 417 -1.70 29.98 9.30
C ILE A 417 -3.10 29.40 9.53
N ARG A 418 -4.09 29.96 8.84
CA ARG A 418 -5.50 29.53 8.90
C ARG A 418 -6.02 29.22 7.51
N TYR A 419 -6.84 28.20 7.36
CA TYR A 419 -7.29 27.75 6.04
C TYR A 419 -8.63 27.01 6.06
N GLN A 420 -9.36 27.12 4.96
CA GLN A 420 -10.68 26.50 4.73
C GLN A 420 -10.68 25.79 3.39
N ALA A 421 -11.27 24.58 3.37
CA ALA A 421 -11.50 23.81 2.16
C ALA A 421 -12.98 23.90 1.73
N HIS A 422 -13.21 24.04 0.43
CA HIS A 422 -14.52 23.82 -0.20
C HIS A 422 -14.54 22.39 -0.77
N VAL A 423 -15.36 21.54 -0.19
CA VAL A 423 -15.42 20.10 -0.53
C VAL A 423 -16.69 19.79 -1.33
N GLN A 424 -16.57 18.93 -2.34
CA GLN A 424 -17.70 18.44 -3.15
C GLN A 424 -18.89 18.03 -2.27
N SER A 425 -20.07 18.53 -2.60
CA SER A 425 -21.35 18.22 -1.93
C SER A 425 -21.40 18.55 -0.42
N VAL A 426 -20.40 19.27 0.10
CA VAL A 426 -20.32 19.74 1.49
C VAL A 426 -20.25 21.28 1.55
N GLY A 427 -19.58 21.90 0.58
CA GLY A 427 -19.33 23.34 0.56
C GLY A 427 -18.10 23.74 1.38
N TRP A 428 -18.04 25.02 1.78
CA TRP A 428 -17.00 25.53 2.68
C TRP A 428 -17.10 24.89 4.07
N GLN A 429 -16.02 24.24 4.50
CA GLN A 429 -15.87 23.70 5.85
C GLN A 429 -15.40 24.78 6.85
N ALA A 430 -15.40 24.43 8.13
CA ALA A 430 -14.89 25.31 9.20
C ALA A 430 -13.41 25.68 9.01
N GLU A 431 -12.99 26.82 9.61
CA GLU A 431 -11.59 27.26 9.57
C GLU A 431 -10.68 26.32 10.38
N SER A 432 -9.69 25.76 9.70
CA SER A 432 -8.58 25.00 10.26
C SER A 432 -7.36 25.90 10.48
N ASN A 433 -6.41 25.46 11.31
CA ASN A 433 -5.21 26.20 11.69
C ASN A 433 -3.98 25.28 11.67
N ASP A 434 -2.79 25.81 11.95
CA ASP A 434 -1.49 25.11 11.99
C ASP A 434 -1.53 23.60 12.30
N GLY A 435 -1.26 22.78 11.28
CA GLY A 435 -1.17 21.33 11.34
C GLY A 435 -2.50 20.57 11.21
N ASN A 436 -3.65 21.22 11.37
CA ASN A 436 -4.95 20.54 11.41
C ASN A 436 -5.52 20.28 10.00
N MET A 437 -6.08 19.09 9.75
CA MET A 437 -6.64 18.75 8.45
C MET A 437 -7.83 19.66 8.06
N ALA A 438 -7.84 20.17 6.83
CA ALA A 438 -9.03 20.69 6.15
C ALA A 438 -9.35 19.80 4.95
N GLY A 439 -10.61 19.44 4.74
CA GLY A 439 -11.06 18.50 3.71
C GLY A 439 -11.75 17.25 4.28
N THR A 440 -11.55 16.11 3.62
CA THR A 440 -12.04 14.79 4.07
C THR A 440 -11.04 13.69 3.71
N GLN A 441 -10.83 12.74 4.62
CA GLN A 441 -10.09 11.50 4.37
C GLN A 441 -11.09 10.33 4.32
N GLY A 442 -10.84 9.33 3.46
CA GLY A 442 -11.66 8.11 3.36
C GLY A 442 -13.09 8.27 2.83
N ARG A 443 -13.47 9.44 2.30
CA ARG A 443 -14.83 9.74 1.80
C ARG A 443 -14.94 9.86 0.28
N SER A 444 -13.82 9.76 -0.45
CA SER A 444 -13.73 9.95 -1.91
C SER A 444 -14.25 11.30 -2.45
N LEU A 445 -14.32 12.34 -1.61
CA LEU A 445 -14.78 13.68 -2.00
C LEU A 445 -13.58 14.58 -2.37
N ARG A 446 -13.66 15.27 -3.51
CA ARG A 446 -12.64 16.25 -3.94
C ARG A 446 -12.72 17.56 -3.15
N LEU A 447 -11.57 18.20 -2.95
CA LEU A 447 -11.48 19.65 -2.83
C LEU A 447 -11.77 20.28 -4.19
N GLU A 448 -12.55 21.35 -4.18
CA GLU A 448 -12.84 22.18 -5.35
C GLU A 448 -12.19 23.56 -5.20
N ALA A 449 -12.08 24.07 -3.97
CA ALA A 449 -11.41 25.34 -3.66
C ALA A 449 -10.78 25.38 -2.26
N LEU A 450 -9.92 26.37 -2.04
CA LEU A 450 -9.19 26.65 -0.81
C LEU A 450 -9.14 28.16 -0.56
N ARG A 451 -9.25 28.56 0.72
CA ARG A 451 -8.82 29.89 1.21
C ARG A 451 -7.78 29.67 2.31
N ALA A 452 -6.74 30.49 2.35
CA ALA A 452 -5.71 30.46 3.38
C ALA A 452 -5.25 31.88 3.76
N SER A 453 -4.92 32.13 5.03
CA SER A 453 -4.44 33.43 5.55
C SER A 453 -3.39 33.23 6.65
N VAL A 454 -2.62 34.27 7.00
CA VAL A 454 -1.73 34.25 8.17
C VAL A 454 -2.14 35.35 9.14
N ALA A 455 -2.10 35.05 10.44
CA ALA A 455 -2.41 35.98 11.53
C ALA A 455 -1.25 36.07 12.55
N GLY A 456 -1.28 37.12 13.39
CA GLY A 456 -0.32 37.31 14.49
C GLY A 456 1.04 37.91 14.08
N VAL A 457 1.20 38.37 12.84
CA VAL A 457 2.49 38.75 12.25
C VAL A 457 2.32 39.74 11.08
N SER A 458 3.39 40.47 10.74
CA SER A 458 3.43 41.32 9.54
C SER A 458 3.92 40.53 8.30
N GLY A 459 3.30 40.79 7.15
CA GLY A 459 3.49 40.03 5.91
C GLY A 459 2.21 39.28 5.52
N GLY A 460 2.34 38.18 4.78
CA GLY A 460 1.21 37.35 4.38
C GLY A 460 1.67 36.11 3.61
N LEU A 461 0.75 35.50 2.85
CA LEU A 461 1.06 34.42 1.93
C LEU A 461 0.47 34.64 0.52
N GLN A 462 0.98 33.87 -0.42
CA GLN A 462 0.42 33.65 -1.75
C GLN A 462 0.22 32.14 -1.98
N TYR A 463 -0.78 31.76 -2.77
CA TYR A 463 -1.04 30.37 -3.11
C TYR A 463 -1.76 30.25 -4.45
N ARG A 464 -1.66 29.09 -5.10
CA ARG A 464 -2.37 28.78 -6.35
C ARG A 464 -2.69 27.29 -6.44
N ALA A 465 -3.76 26.98 -7.17
CA ALA A 465 -4.20 25.61 -7.42
C ALA A 465 -3.94 25.18 -8.87
N HIS A 466 -3.64 23.90 -9.07
CA HIS A 466 -3.82 23.22 -10.35
C HIS A 466 -5.22 22.59 -10.35
N VAL A 467 -6.07 23.01 -11.29
CA VAL A 467 -7.48 22.61 -11.33
C VAL A 467 -7.77 21.85 -12.63
N GLN A 468 -8.58 20.79 -12.52
CA GLN A 468 -9.06 20.01 -13.66
C GLN A 468 -9.56 20.92 -14.79
N ASN A 469 -9.11 20.65 -16.02
CA ASN A 469 -9.46 21.36 -17.26
C ASN A 469 -9.13 22.87 -17.28
N ILE A 470 -8.37 23.38 -16.29
CA ILE A 470 -7.90 24.77 -16.21
C ILE A 470 -6.36 24.81 -16.16
N GLY A 471 -5.74 23.84 -15.48
CA GLY A 471 -4.31 23.86 -15.18
C GLY A 471 -3.99 24.76 -13.98
N TRP A 472 -2.76 25.28 -13.93
CA TRP A 472 -2.34 26.23 -12.91
C TRP A 472 -3.05 27.57 -13.03
N GLN A 473 -3.73 27.98 -11.96
CA GLN A 473 -4.28 29.33 -11.82
C GLN A 473 -3.20 30.36 -11.45
N SER A 474 -3.56 31.64 -11.50
CA SER A 474 -2.72 32.74 -11.02
C SER A 474 -2.48 32.66 -9.50
N TRP A 475 -1.45 33.36 -9.02
CA TRP A 475 -1.14 33.45 -7.59
C TRP A 475 -2.14 34.35 -6.86
N GLU A 476 -2.90 33.74 -5.96
CA GLU A 476 -3.87 34.40 -5.08
C GLU A 476 -3.23 34.84 -3.77
N LYS A 477 -3.81 35.86 -3.13
CA LYS A 477 -3.34 36.42 -1.85
C LYS A 477 -4.08 35.81 -0.65
N GLY A 478 -3.52 35.97 0.54
CA GLY A 478 -4.16 35.63 1.82
C GLY A 478 -5.66 36.02 1.87
N GLY A 479 -6.54 35.04 2.07
CA GLY A 479 -8.00 35.18 2.15
C GLY A 479 -8.78 35.03 0.83
N ALA A 480 -8.14 35.10 -0.34
CA ALA A 480 -8.79 34.90 -1.64
C ALA A 480 -9.11 33.42 -1.94
N ILE A 481 -9.77 33.12 -3.07
CA ILE A 481 -10.12 31.74 -3.44
C ILE A 481 -9.12 31.22 -4.47
N ALA A 482 -8.37 30.17 -4.12
CA ALA A 482 -7.72 29.30 -5.10
C ALA A 482 -8.64 28.11 -5.40
N GLY A 483 -8.71 27.66 -6.65
CA GLY A 483 -9.63 26.63 -7.10
C GLY A 483 -10.89 27.19 -7.79
N THR A 484 -12.01 26.49 -7.66
CA THR A 484 -13.32 26.91 -8.17
C THR A 484 -14.46 26.58 -7.22
N GLU A 485 -15.38 27.52 -7.03
CA GLU A 485 -16.62 27.33 -6.27
C GLU A 485 -17.79 27.06 -7.23
N GLY A 486 -18.62 26.05 -6.95
CA GLY A 486 -19.83 25.73 -7.73
C GLY A 486 -19.62 25.16 -9.15
N ARG A 487 -18.38 25.00 -9.63
CA ARG A 487 -18.07 24.50 -10.99
C ARG A 487 -17.87 22.97 -11.10
N GLY A 488 -17.81 22.26 -9.99
CA GLY A 488 -17.64 20.79 -9.98
C GLY A 488 -16.23 20.30 -10.35
N LEU A 489 -15.24 21.17 -10.47
CA LEU A 489 -13.87 20.83 -10.88
C LEU A 489 -13.01 20.54 -9.65
N ARG A 490 -12.23 19.44 -9.70
CA ARG A 490 -11.27 19.08 -8.63
C ARG A 490 -10.03 19.96 -8.66
N MET A 491 -9.49 20.24 -7.49
CA MET A 491 -8.07 20.57 -7.32
C MET A 491 -7.24 19.28 -7.42
N GLU A 492 -6.09 19.37 -8.07
CA GLU A 492 -5.16 18.24 -8.30
C GLU A 492 -3.79 18.50 -7.66
N ALA A 493 -3.32 19.75 -7.68
CA ALA A 493 -2.11 20.20 -6.99
C ALA A 493 -2.28 21.61 -6.38
N LEU A 494 -1.37 21.98 -5.48
CA LEU A 494 -1.37 23.22 -4.70
C LEU A 494 0.07 23.72 -4.50
N GLU A 495 0.27 25.04 -4.55
CA GLU A 495 1.51 25.71 -4.14
C GLU A 495 1.19 26.84 -3.17
N VAL A 496 2.04 27.03 -2.15
CA VAL A 496 1.84 28.01 -1.05
C VAL A 496 3.19 28.61 -0.65
N GLN A 497 3.33 29.94 -0.70
CA GLN A 497 4.57 30.63 -0.33
C GLN A 497 4.31 31.85 0.56
N LEU A 498 5.25 32.13 1.48
CA LEU A 498 5.18 33.31 2.35
C LEU A 498 5.68 34.57 1.65
N THR A 499 5.16 35.72 2.05
CA THR A 499 5.49 37.03 1.45
C THR A 499 5.59 38.15 2.49
N GLY A 500 6.33 39.21 2.16
CA GLY A 500 6.60 40.30 3.10
C GLY A 500 7.47 39.85 4.28
N ALA A 501 7.35 40.54 5.41
CA ALA A 501 8.28 40.37 6.54
C ALA A 501 8.34 38.95 7.11
N ILE A 502 7.21 38.23 7.19
CA ILE A 502 7.17 36.85 7.69
C ILE A 502 8.07 35.89 6.90
N ALA A 503 8.21 36.05 5.59
CA ALA A 503 9.02 35.16 4.74
C ALA A 503 10.52 35.16 5.09
N SER A 504 10.99 36.17 5.83
CA SER A 504 12.35 36.24 6.36
C SER A 504 12.55 35.47 7.66
N SER A 505 11.48 35.13 8.38
CA SER A 505 11.54 34.55 9.74
C SER A 505 10.82 33.21 9.90
N TYR A 506 9.93 32.85 8.98
CA TYR A 506 9.20 31.58 8.97
C TYR A 506 9.31 30.90 7.61
N ASP A 507 9.10 29.60 7.61
CA ASP A 507 8.79 28.77 6.46
C ASP A 507 7.33 28.28 6.58
N VAL A 508 6.66 28.08 5.44
CA VAL A 508 5.38 27.35 5.38
C VAL A 508 5.61 25.95 4.83
N TYR A 509 5.20 24.94 5.59
CA TYR A 509 5.09 23.56 5.15
C TYR A 509 3.62 23.21 4.91
N TYR A 510 3.34 22.48 3.84
CA TYR A 510 1.99 22.03 3.49
C TYR A 510 2.02 20.67 2.80
N ARG A 511 1.01 19.85 3.04
CA ARG A 511 0.82 18.57 2.35
C ARG A 511 -0.64 18.35 2.00
N VAL A 512 -0.88 17.46 1.05
CA VAL A 512 -2.23 17.12 0.56
C VAL A 512 -2.46 15.61 0.63
N HIS A 513 -3.69 15.23 0.92
CA HIS A 513 -4.20 13.86 0.75
C HIS A 513 -4.74 13.75 -0.67
N VAL A 514 -4.18 12.83 -1.47
CA VAL A 514 -4.60 12.60 -2.86
C VAL A 514 -5.31 11.25 -2.97
N SER A 515 -6.41 11.22 -3.73
CA SER A 515 -7.16 10.01 -4.00
C SER A 515 -6.27 8.87 -4.49
N ASP A 516 -6.43 7.70 -3.88
CA ASP A 516 -5.75 6.45 -4.26
C ASP A 516 -4.22 6.49 -4.06
N ILE A 517 -3.72 7.51 -3.34
CA ILE A 517 -2.30 7.70 -2.98
C ILE A 517 -2.15 7.88 -1.46
N GLY A 518 -3.05 8.65 -0.83
CA GLY A 518 -2.97 8.99 0.59
C GLY A 518 -2.30 10.35 0.84
N TRP A 519 -1.77 10.56 2.06
CA TRP A 519 -0.98 11.74 2.39
C TRP A 519 0.37 11.71 1.68
N MET A 520 0.64 12.78 0.94
CA MET A 520 1.94 13.06 0.32
C MET A 520 2.89 13.74 1.30
N ALA A 521 4.19 13.75 1.02
CA ALA A 521 5.17 14.43 1.85
C ALA A 521 4.94 15.94 1.94
N TRP A 522 5.54 16.56 2.95
CA TRP A 522 5.48 18.01 3.14
C TRP A 522 6.25 18.79 2.07
N ALA A 523 5.50 19.54 1.25
CA ALA A 523 6.03 20.60 0.41
C ALA A 523 6.39 21.83 1.26
N LYS A 524 7.36 22.61 0.79
CA LYS A 524 7.86 23.82 1.45
C LYS A 524 7.84 25.03 0.51
N ASN A 525 7.40 26.19 1.00
CA ASN A 525 7.64 27.51 0.39
C ASN A 525 7.54 27.58 -1.16
N GLY A 526 6.41 27.18 -1.74
CA GLY A 526 6.17 27.25 -3.20
C GLY A 526 6.47 25.97 -3.97
N GLU A 527 7.02 24.93 -3.34
CA GLU A 527 7.09 23.58 -3.93
C GLU A 527 5.70 23.03 -4.27
N THR A 528 5.56 22.31 -5.38
CA THR A 528 4.28 21.69 -5.73
C THR A 528 3.91 20.58 -4.74
N ALA A 529 2.70 20.63 -4.19
CA ALA A 529 2.06 19.55 -3.43
C ALA A 529 0.91 18.95 -4.25
N GLY A 530 0.82 17.62 -4.37
CA GLY A 530 -0.25 16.94 -5.13
C GLY A 530 0.19 16.41 -6.50
N THR A 531 -0.74 16.29 -7.46
CA THR A 531 -0.45 15.70 -8.77
C THR A 531 -0.73 16.65 -9.93
N VAL A 532 0.15 16.66 -10.93
CA VAL A 532 -0.02 17.45 -12.15
C VAL A 532 -0.15 16.50 -13.34
N GLY A 533 -1.28 16.53 -14.02
CA GLY A 533 -1.56 15.73 -15.22
C GLY A 533 -2.04 14.28 -14.98
N LEU A 534 -1.98 13.77 -13.75
CA LEU A 534 -2.44 12.41 -13.39
C LEU A 534 -3.96 12.27 -13.24
N GLY A 535 -4.71 13.38 -13.18
CA GLY A 535 -6.16 13.35 -13.00
C GLY A 535 -6.64 12.96 -11.58
N ARG A 536 -5.74 12.81 -10.60
CA ARG A 536 -6.09 12.48 -9.21
C ARG A 536 -6.53 13.72 -8.45
N ARG A 537 -7.52 13.57 -7.57
CA ARG A 537 -8.12 14.68 -6.79
C ARG A 537 -7.39 14.85 -5.46
N ILE A 538 -7.19 16.09 -5.03
CA ILE A 538 -6.94 16.40 -3.62
C ILE A 538 -8.25 16.19 -2.85
N GLU A 539 -8.18 15.56 -1.68
CA GLU A 539 -9.31 15.29 -0.78
C GLU A 539 -9.15 15.98 0.57
N ALA A 540 -7.92 16.25 1.00
CA ALA A 540 -7.61 17.06 2.18
C ALA A 540 -6.26 17.78 2.07
N VAL A 541 -6.03 18.75 2.95
CA VAL A 541 -4.80 19.55 3.07
C VAL A 541 -4.44 19.79 4.54
N GLN A 542 -3.15 19.87 4.84
CA GLN A 542 -2.58 20.37 6.09
C GLN A 542 -1.55 21.47 5.76
N MET A 543 -1.48 22.51 6.58
CA MET A 543 -0.47 23.58 6.49
C MET A 543 0.03 23.97 7.87
N LYS A 544 1.31 24.30 8.01
CA LYS A 544 1.93 24.70 9.27
C LYS A 544 3.02 25.74 9.04
N LEU A 545 3.04 26.77 9.88
CA LEU A 545 4.16 27.70 9.99
C LEU A 545 5.20 27.15 10.96
N VAL A 546 6.47 27.23 10.58
CA VAL A 546 7.60 26.93 11.46
C VAL A 546 8.65 28.02 11.32
N LYS A 547 9.51 28.19 12.33
CA LYS A 547 10.63 29.14 12.23
C LYS A 547 11.51 28.78 11.04
N LYS A 548 12.01 29.79 10.32
CA LYS A 548 12.79 29.57 9.10
C LYS A 548 14.00 28.67 9.36
N GLY A 549 14.17 27.66 8.52
CA GLY A 549 15.21 26.63 8.67
C GLY A 549 14.86 25.46 9.59
N SER A 550 13.66 25.42 10.20
CA SER A 550 13.19 24.23 10.93
C SER A 550 12.96 23.06 9.98
N PRO A 551 13.08 21.79 10.45
CA PRO A 551 12.71 20.62 9.66
C PRO A 551 11.20 20.61 9.33
N ALA A 552 10.82 19.74 8.39
CA ALA A 552 9.41 19.45 8.13
C ALA A 552 8.72 18.90 9.39
N PRO A 553 7.40 19.12 9.58
CA PRO A 553 6.66 18.51 10.67
C PRO A 553 6.69 16.98 10.56
N SER A 554 6.77 16.27 11.69
CA SER A 554 6.50 14.83 11.72
C SER A 554 5.07 14.56 11.24
N GLY A 555 4.91 13.57 10.39
CA GLY A 555 3.62 13.23 9.76
C GLY A 555 3.26 11.77 9.97
N GLU A 556 2.30 11.51 10.84
CA GLU A 556 1.61 10.22 10.87
C GLU A 556 0.90 9.98 9.52
N GLY A 557 0.88 8.72 9.07
CA GLY A 557 0.15 8.26 7.88
C GLY A 557 0.67 8.71 6.51
N GLU A 558 1.95 9.09 6.38
CA GLU A 558 2.56 9.50 5.11
C GLU A 558 2.81 8.30 4.18
N LYS A 559 2.05 8.19 3.07
CA LYS A 559 2.15 7.07 2.11
C LYS A 559 3.06 7.33 0.92
N ALA A 560 3.43 8.58 0.64
CA ALA A 560 4.29 8.92 -0.49
C ALA A 560 5.45 9.82 -0.05
N SER A 561 6.68 9.34 -0.29
CA SER A 561 7.97 9.98 0.07
C SER A 561 8.28 11.32 -0.63
N TYR A 562 7.32 11.87 -1.38
CA TYR A 562 7.48 13.06 -2.21
C TYR A 562 6.24 13.95 -2.12
N PRO A 563 6.41 15.28 -2.14
CA PRO A 563 5.28 16.20 -2.02
C PRO A 563 4.39 16.23 -3.27
N SER A 564 4.95 15.94 -4.45
CA SER A 564 4.21 15.91 -5.71
C SER A 564 4.61 14.80 -6.67
N ILE A 565 3.72 14.53 -7.62
CA ILE A 565 3.97 13.63 -8.77
C ILE A 565 3.56 14.34 -10.07
N TYR A 566 4.50 14.40 -11.00
CA TYR A 566 4.40 15.08 -12.30
C TYR A 566 5.40 14.49 -13.30
N ALA A 567 5.26 14.83 -14.58
CA ALA A 567 6.30 14.57 -15.59
C ALA A 567 7.29 15.74 -15.63
N PRO A 568 8.58 15.54 -15.24
CA PRO A 568 9.59 16.60 -15.33
C PRO A 568 10.04 16.84 -16.77
N GLU A 569 10.26 18.10 -17.14
CA GLU A 569 10.86 18.48 -18.43
C GLU A 569 12.28 17.87 -18.52
N VAL A 570 12.61 17.23 -19.64
CA VAL A 570 13.99 16.82 -19.97
C VAL A 570 14.63 17.85 -20.88
N THR A 571 15.83 18.28 -20.52
CA THR A 571 16.69 19.12 -21.37
C THR A 571 17.88 18.32 -21.87
N TYR A 572 18.24 18.48 -23.14
CA TYR A 572 19.33 17.72 -23.75
C TYR A 572 20.05 18.52 -24.83
N ALA A 573 21.28 18.10 -25.12
CA ALA A 573 22.11 18.65 -26.19
C ALA A 573 22.90 17.50 -26.84
N THR A 574 23.40 17.76 -28.05
CA THR A 574 24.28 16.86 -28.78
C THR A 574 25.47 17.62 -29.35
N SER A 575 26.56 16.92 -29.60
CA SER A 575 27.72 17.42 -30.34
C SER A 575 28.02 16.45 -31.48
N SER A 576 28.26 16.99 -32.67
CA SER A 576 28.66 16.19 -33.82
C SER A 576 30.07 15.65 -33.66
N VAL A 577 30.41 14.60 -34.41
CA VAL A 577 31.71 13.90 -34.37
C VAL A 577 32.92 14.85 -34.49
N VAL A 578 32.75 15.98 -35.18
CA VAL A 578 33.77 17.01 -35.46
C VAL A 578 33.38 18.43 -35.03
N GLY A 579 32.40 18.59 -34.13
CA GLY A 579 31.87 19.91 -33.77
C GLY A 579 31.55 20.09 -32.29
N ASP A 580 31.37 21.35 -31.90
CA ASP A 580 31.00 21.75 -30.54
C ASP A 580 29.59 21.29 -30.15
N TRP A 581 29.24 21.51 -28.87
CA TRP A 581 27.89 21.32 -28.38
C TRP A 581 26.92 22.27 -29.06
N GLN A 582 25.82 21.71 -29.57
CA GLN A 582 24.68 22.49 -30.01
C GLN A 582 23.96 23.13 -28.81
N ALA A 583 23.06 24.09 -29.10
CA ALA A 583 22.17 24.64 -28.10
C ALA A 583 21.38 23.52 -27.39
N LYS A 584 21.19 23.69 -26.08
CA LYS A 584 20.31 22.84 -25.28
C LYS A 584 18.87 23.03 -25.76
N VAL A 585 18.21 21.93 -26.04
CA VAL A 585 16.79 21.83 -26.40
C VAL A 585 16.02 21.07 -25.32
N LYS A 586 14.70 21.00 -25.44
CA LYS A 586 13.83 20.35 -24.45
C LYS A 586 12.71 19.50 -25.07
N ASP A 587 12.15 18.60 -24.28
CA ASP A 587 10.88 17.86 -24.52
C ASP A 587 10.41 17.77 -25.99
N GLY A 588 11.04 16.88 -26.75
CA GLY A 588 10.65 16.56 -28.11
C GLY A 588 11.18 17.52 -29.19
N GLU A 589 11.90 18.58 -28.85
CA GLU A 589 12.64 19.39 -29.83
C GLU A 589 13.81 18.60 -30.46
N VAL A 590 14.22 18.95 -31.67
CA VAL A 590 15.29 18.21 -32.38
C VAL A 590 16.66 18.71 -31.93
N SER A 591 17.50 17.82 -31.40
CA SER A 591 18.95 18.06 -31.26
C SER A 591 19.71 17.27 -32.32
N GLY A 592 20.71 17.87 -32.96
CA GLY A 592 21.48 17.28 -34.06
C GLY A 592 21.13 17.90 -35.42
N THR A 593 21.20 17.10 -36.49
CA THR A 593 20.81 17.50 -37.86
C THR A 593 20.10 16.36 -38.58
N THR A 594 19.29 16.66 -39.59
CA THR A 594 18.60 15.64 -40.40
C THR A 594 19.03 15.74 -41.85
N GLY A 595 19.56 14.65 -42.42
CA GLY A 595 19.91 14.56 -43.84
C GLY A 595 21.12 15.38 -44.26
N LYS A 596 22.05 15.64 -43.32
CA LYS A 596 23.28 16.42 -43.58
C LYS A 596 24.57 15.57 -43.51
N SER A 597 24.47 14.27 -43.25
CA SER A 597 25.61 13.37 -43.04
C SER A 597 26.53 13.80 -41.87
N LEU A 598 26.00 14.57 -40.92
CA LEU A 598 26.69 15.01 -39.72
C LEU A 598 26.23 14.16 -38.53
N SER A 599 26.94 13.08 -38.29
CA SER A 599 26.66 12.18 -37.17
C SER A 599 26.97 12.82 -35.81
N ILE A 600 26.16 12.47 -34.83
CA ILE A 600 26.36 12.80 -33.41
C ILE A 600 27.50 11.92 -32.87
N GLY A 601 28.41 12.51 -32.10
CA GLY A 601 29.43 11.78 -31.33
C GLY A 601 29.22 11.84 -29.82
N ARG A 602 28.52 12.87 -29.31
CA ARG A 602 28.26 13.06 -27.88
C ARG A 602 26.82 13.49 -27.59
N LEU A 603 26.32 13.08 -26.43
CA LEU A 603 24.97 13.33 -25.92
C LEU A 603 25.05 13.70 -24.43
N ARG A 604 24.26 14.71 -24.02
CA ARG A 604 24.04 15.09 -22.62
C ARG A 604 22.55 15.35 -22.40
N ALA A 605 21.98 14.79 -21.33
CA ALA A 605 20.59 14.98 -20.93
C ALA A 605 20.45 15.17 -19.41
N GLN A 606 19.41 15.89 -18.99
CA GLN A 606 19.18 16.34 -17.61
C GLN A 606 17.68 16.55 -17.38
N LEU A 607 17.12 15.96 -16.31
CA LEU A 607 15.78 16.30 -15.83
C LEU A 607 15.77 17.59 -15.01
N SER A 608 14.63 18.27 -15.05
CA SER A 608 14.30 19.44 -14.23
C SER A 608 13.86 19.10 -12.78
N SER A 609 13.60 17.83 -12.48
CA SER A 609 13.23 17.38 -11.13
C SER A 609 14.40 17.45 -10.14
N PRO A 610 14.13 17.64 -8.83
CA PRO A 610 15.14 17.46 -7.81
C PRO A 610 15.63 16.00 -7.78
N SER A 611 16.90 15.78 -7.46
CA SER A 611 17.54 14.46 -7.46
C SER A 611 16.83 13.43 -6.56
N SER A 612 16.17 13.88 -5.50
CA SER A 612 15.34 13.04 -4.62
C SER A 612 14.20 12.35 -5.39
N TYR A 613 13.54 13.06 -6.30
CA TYR A 613 12.47 12.52 -7.16
C TYR A 613 12.99 11.54 -8.22
N GLY A 614 14.31 11.40 -8.35
CA GLY A 614 14.98 10.60 -9.37
C GLY A 614 15.36 11.40 -10.60
N GLY A 615 16.04 10.71 -11.51
CA GLY A 615 16.84 11.30 -12.57
C GLY A 615 16.71 10.55 -13.89
N ILE A 616 17.51 10.96 -14.88
CA ILE A 616 17.66 10.25 -16.16
C ILE A 616 19.01 9.54 -16.23
N LYS A 617 19.01 8.29 -16.70
CA LYS A 617 20.19 7.51 -17.05
C LYS A 617 20.20 7.21 -18.54
N TYR A 618 21.38 7.21 -19.16
CA TYR A 618 21.50 6.91 -20.59
C TYR A 618 22.84 6.27 -20.96
N GLN A 619 22.78 5.47 -22.02
CA GLN A 619 23.91 4.75 -22.62
C GLN A 619 23.91 4.99 -24.12
N VAL A 620 25.09 4.88 -24.72
CA VAL A 620 25.27 5.00 -26.17
C VAL A 620 26.09 3.83 -26.71
N SER A 621 25.95 3.57 -28.01
CA SER A 621 26.76 2.60 -28.75
C SER A 621 27.28 3.20 -30.06
N THR A 622 28.51 2.85 -30.44
CA THR A 622 29.18 3.27 -31.68
C THR A 622 29.16 2.21 -32.79
N ASP A 623 28.71 0.99 -32.48
CA ASP A 623 28.53 -0.12 -33.43
C ASP A 623 27.09 -0.67 -33.48
N GLY A 624 26.24 -0.25 -32.52
CA GLY A 624 24.84 -0.65 -32.39
C GLY A 624 24.60 -1.86 -31.49
N ALA A 625 25.66 -2.53 -31.02
CA ALA A 625 25.56 -3.77 -30.24
C ALA A 625 26.30 -3.70 -28.89
N ASN A 626 27.48 -3.07 -28.85
CA ASN A 626 28.27 -2.89 -27.64
C ASN A 626 27.94 -1.54 -26.98
N TRP A 627 27.60 -1.55 -25.70
CA TRP A 627 27.07 -0.40 -24.97
C TRP A 627 28.10 0.21 -24.01
N SER A 628 28.13 1.54 -23.93
CA SER A 628 28.89 2.25 -22.90
C SER A 628 28.35 1.98 -21.50
N SER A 629 29.15 2.24 -20.46
CA SER A 629 28.60 2.47 -19.11
C SER A 629 27.50 3.55 -19.14
N ALA A 630 26.51 3.43 -18.25
CA ALA A 630 25.46 4.43 -18.12
C ALA A 630 25.96 5.68 -17.42
N VAL A 631 25.68 6.84 -17.99
CA VAL A 631 25.80 8.13 -17.29
C VAL A 631 24.44 8.55 -16.75
N SER A 632 24.43 9.49 -15.81
CA SER A 632 23.22 10.06 -15.22
C SER A 632 23.06 11.54 -15.63
N ASP A 633 22.06 12.22 -15.07
CA ASP A 633 21.81 13.67 -15.20
C ASP A 633 23.07 14.52 -15.38
N GLY A 634 23.13 15.22 -16.51
CA GLY A 634 24.19 16.16 -16.85
C GLY A 634 25.52 15.55 -17.34
N GLY A 635 25.69 14.22 -17.29
CA GLY A 635 26.90 13.53 -17.75
C GLY A 635 27.10 13.51 -19.27
N ASP A 636 28.33 13.33 -19.73
CA ASP A 636 28.62 13.19 -21.16
C ASP A 636 28.67 11.72 -21.57
N ALA A 637 27.78 11.32 -22.48
CA ALA A 637 27.82 10.01 -23.13
C ALA A 637 28.41 10.12 -24.54
N GLY A 638 29.26 9.16 -24.91
CA GLY A 638 29.95 9.14 -26.20
C GLY A 638 31.31 9.86 -26.17
N ALA A 639 31.90 10.06 -27.34
CA ALA A 639 33.23 10.63 -27.48
C ALA A 639 33.35 11.49 -28.75
N PRO A 640 34.20 12.54 -28.77
CA PRO A 640 34.60 13.17 -30.02
C PRO A 640 35.24 12.12 -30.94
N SER A 641 35.18 12.32 -32.26
CA SER A 641 35.66 11.40 -33.32
C SER A 641 34.94 10.05 -33.50
N SER A 642 34.01 9.66 -32.61
CA SER A 642 33.26 8.38 -32.75
C SER A 642 31.76 8.61 -33.00
N ALA A 643 31.25 8.16 -34.15
CA ALA A 643 29.84 8.29 -34.50
C ALA A 643 28.95 7.36 -33.64
N LEU A 644 27.91 7.91 -33.04
CA LEU A 644 26.90 7.13 -32.33
C LEU A 644 25.96 6.44 -33.32
N ARG A 645 25.56 5.22 -32.99
CA ARG A 645 24.60 4.40 -33.76
C ARG A 645 23.39 3.98 -32.95
N ALA A 646 23.51 3.86 -31.63
CA ALA A 646 22.38 3.56 -30.76
C ALA A 646 22.41 4.36 -29.46
N VAL A 647 21.22 4.56 -28.88
CA VAL A 647 21.00 5.18 -27.58
C VAL A 647 19.96 4.40 -26.77
N ARG A 648 20.10 4.43 -25.44
CA ARG A 648 19.09 3.98 -24.46
C ARG A 648 18.94 5.07 -23.41
N PHE A 649 17.70 5.34 -22.98
CA PHE A 649 17.41 6.20 -21.83
C PHE A 649 16.46 5.47 -20.88
N SER A 650 16.73 5.55 -19.59
CA SER A 650 15.84 5.12 -18.52
C SER A 650 15.72 6.22 -17.47
N LEU A 651 14.65 6.18 -16.69
CA LEU A 651 14.48 7.05 -15.52
C LEU A 651 14.90 6.29 -14.26
N THR A 652 15.12 7.01 -13.15
CA THR A 652 15.34 6.43 -11.82
C THR A 652 14.35 7.01 -10.80
N GLY A 653 14.28 6.45 -9.59
CA GLY A 653 13.45 6.97 -8.49
C GLY A 653 11.96 7.08 -8.83
N ALA A 654 11.29 8.10 -8.29
CA ALA A 654 9.89 8.38 -8.57
C ALA A 654 9.62 8.72 -10.05
N ALA A 655 10.56 9.36 -10.74
CA ALA A 655 10.47 9.59 -12.18
C ALA A 655 10.30 8.26 -12.94
N ALA A 656 11.02 7.20 -12.56
CA ALA A 656 10.83 5.86 -13.14
C ALA A 656 9.49 5.20 -12.76
N LYS A 657 9.01 5.44 -11.53
CA LYS A 657 7.74 4.89 -11.03
C LYS A 657 6.53 5.49 -11.74
N TYR A 658 6.54 6.79 -12.01
CA TYR A 658 5.35 7.52 -12.51
C TYR A 658 5.45 8.01 -13.95
N CYS A 659 6.63 8.01 -14.57
CA CYS A 659 6.84 8.48 -15.93
C CYS A 659 7.50 7.43 -16.84
N ASP A 660 7.42 7.69 -18.14
CA ASP A 660 8.19 7.05 -19.19
C ASP A 660 9.04 8.10 -19.90
N VAL A 661 10.31 7.79 -20.17
CA VAL A 661 11.13 8.58 -21.09
C VAL A 661 11.00 8.00 -22.49
N TRP A 662 10.42 8.78 -23.40
CA TRP A 662 10.25 8.45 -24.81
C TRP A 662 11.34 9.10 -25.64
N TYR A 663 11.91 8.38 -26.60
CA TYR A 663 12.94 8.92 -27.49
C TYR A 663 12.91 8.25 -28.86
N ARG A 664 13.43 8.97 -29.86
CA ARG A 664 13.72 8.45 -31.20
C ARG A 664 14.91 9.15 -31.81
N VAL A 665 15.47 8.54 -32.86
CA VAL A 665 16.64 9.05 -33.57
C VAL A 665 16.40 9.16 -35.07
N HIS A 666 17.08 10.12 -35.68
CA HIS A 666 17.24 10.21 -37.13
C HIS A 666 18.55 9.51 -37.50
N VAL A 667 18.47 8.48 -38.33
CA VAL A 667 19.63 7.70 -38.77
C VAL A 667 19.92 8.02 -40.25
N SER A 668 21.18 8.26 -40.58
CA SER A 668 21.64 8.54 -41.93
C SER A 668 21.16 7.47 -42.91
N ASN A 669 20.67 7.86 -44.09
CA ASN A 669 20.08 6.98 -45.11
C ASN A 669 18.79 6.21 -44.70
N MET A 670 18.27 6.41 -43.48
CA MET A 670 17.04 5.77 -42.98
C MET A 670 15.95 6.77 -42.58
N GLY A 671 16.32 7.99 -42.20
CA GLY A 671 15.39 9.00 -41.72
C GLY A 671 15.07 8.86 -40.23
N TRP A 672 13.92 9.41 -39.81
CA TRP A 672 13.42 9.21 -38.44
C TRP A 672 12.92 7.79 -38.23
N LEU A 673 13.52 7.10 -37.27
CA LEU A 673 13.03 5.82 -36.76
C LEU A 673 11.86 6.04 -35.76
N GLY A 674 11.18 4.94 -35.41
CA GLY A 674 10.07 4.96 -34.45
C GLY A 674 10.45 5.46 -33.05
N TRP A 675 9.45 5.88 -32.29
CA TRP A 675 9.57 6.17 -30.87
C TRP A 675 9.71 4.89 -30.04
N THR A 676 10.63 4.92 -29.08
CA THR A 676 10.87 3.87 -28.08
C THR A 676 10.85 4.49 -26.69
N ARG A 677 10.88 3.68 -25.62
CA ARG A 677 10.94 4.17 -24.25
C ARG A 677 11.77 3.28 -23.31
N ASN A 678 12.17 3.84 -22.17
CA ASN A 678 12.64 3.12 -20.98
C ASN A 678 13.60 1.94 -21.25
N GLY A 679 14.85 2.23 -21.61
CA GLY A 679 15.91 1.24 -21.81
C GLY A 679 15.83 0.47 -23.13
N CYS A 680 14.75 0.61 -23.92
CA CYS A 680 14.65 0.02 -25.25
C CYS A 680 15.53 0.75 -26.27
N ASP A 681 16.05 0.03 -27.25
CA ASP A 681 17.04 0.56 -28.18
C ASP A 681 16.40 1.53 -29.19
N ALA A 682 17.09 2.64 -29.48
CA ALA A 682 16.83 3.50 -30.63
C ALA A 682 18.12 3.70 -31.42
N GLY A 683 18.12 3.41 -32.73
CA GLY A 683 19.38 3.39 -33.51
C GLY A 683 19.48 2.30 -34.58
N THR A 684 20.70 1.84 -34.84
CA THR A 684 20.99 0.77 -35.81
C THR A 684 22.28 0.01 -35.50
N GLU A 685 22.34 -1.27 -35.92
CA GLU A 685 23.57 -2.09 -36.01
C GLU A 685 24.27 -1.97 -37.39
N ILE A 686 23.66 -1.27 -38.35
CA ILE A 686 24.14 -1.23 -39.74
C ILE A 686 25.34 -0.28 -39.82
N ARG A 687 26.54 -0.86 -40.01
CA ARG A 687 27.84 -0.16 -39.94
C ARG A 687 28.05 0.99 -40.94
N SER A 688 27.23 1.12 -41.98
CA SER A 688 27.24 2.29 -42.88
C SER A 688 26.44 3.48 -42.36
N ASN A 689 25.58 3.31 -41.35
CA ASN A 689 24.59 4.31 -40.93
C ASN A 689 24.75 4.73 -39.45
N ALA A 690 24.65 6.03 -39.19
CA ALA A 690 24.85 6.62 -37.86
C ALA A 690 23.72 7.58 -37.49
N ILE A 691 23.58 7.88 -36.18
CA ILE A 691 22.60 8.83 -35.66
C ILE A 691 23.05 10.26 -36.02
N GLU A 692 22.18 11.03 -36.65
CA GLU A 692 22.38 12.45 -37.00
C GLU A 692 21.59 13.40 -36.08
N ALA A 693 20.42 12.98 -35.60
CA ALA A 693 19.58 13.74 -34.68
C ALA A 693 18.82 12.85 -33.68
N ILE A 694 18.32 13.47 -32.60
CA ILE A 694 17.56 12.84 -31.54
C ILE A 694 16.42 13.74 -31.06
N GLN A 695 15.31 13.13 -30.63
CA GLN A 695 14.26 13.74 -29.82
C GLN A 695 14.04 12.89 -28.56
N VAL A 696 13.88 13.54 -27.41
CA VAL A 696 13.62 12.91 -26.10
C VAL A 696 12.52 13.69 -25.39
N VAL A 697 11.55 13.01 -24.77
CA VAL A 697 10.46 13.65 -24.01
C VAL A 697 10.03 12.74 -22.87
N VAL A 698 9.78 13.32 -21.69
CA VAL A 698 9.23 12.58 -20.55
C VAL A 698 7.70 12.76 -20.53
N LYS A 699 6.97 11.67 -20.31
CA LYS A 699 5.50 11.69 -20.20
C LYS A 699 5.06 10.83 -19.01
N LEU A 700 3.93 11.15 -18.39
CA LEU A 700 3.34 10.28 -17.37
C LEU A 700 3.06 8.88 -17.92
N LYS A 701 3.24 7.84 -17.12
CA LYS A 701 2.91 6.45 -17.51
C LYS A 701 1.46 6.35 -17.97
N GLY A 702 1.22 5.50 -18.96
CA GLY A 702 -0.07 5.36 -19.63
C GLY A 702 -0.35 6.43 -20.71
N SER A 703 0.49 7.46 -20.85
CA SER A 703 0.41 8.40 -21.98
C SER A 703 0.68 7.68 -23.31
N SER A 704 -0.03 8.10 -24.36
CA SER A 704 0.28 7.67 -25.74
C SER A 704 1.69 8.07 -26.17
N ALA A 705 2.31 7.27 -27.02
CA ALA A 705 3.59 7.59 -27.65
C ALA A 705 3.52 8.93 -28.41
N PRO A 706 4.62 9.71 -28.51
CA PRO A 706 4.60 10.99 -29.25
C PRO A 706 4.40 10.84 -30.77
N GLY A 707 4.48 9.62 -31.30
CA GLY A 707 4.24 9.29 -32.71
C GLY A 707 4.39 7.79 -32.93
N SER A 708 4.55 7.37 -34.19
CA SER A 708 4.76 5.96 -34.55
C SER A 708 5.90 5.31 -33.76
N THR A 709 5.64 4.13 -33.19
CA THR A 709 6.61 3.28 -32.49
C THR A 709 7.17 2.17 -33.38
N ILE A 710 6.85 2.17 -34.68
CA ILE A 710 7.29 1.16 -35.65
C ILE A 710 8.78 1.35 -35.94
N LYS A 711 9.55 0.25 -35.86
CA LYS A 711 10.99 0.20 -36.18
C LYS A 711 11.79 1.34 -35.51
N PRO A 712 11.85 1.40 -34.16
CA PRO A 712 12.68 2.37 -33.44
C PRO A 712 14.18 2.06 -33.57
N PHE A 713 14.49 0.81 -33.88
CA PHE A 713 15.82 0.29 -34.07
C PHE A 713 15.91 -0.51 -35.38
N ALA A 714 16.99 -0.33 -36.13
CA ALA A 714 17.28 -1.05 -37.35
C ALA A 714 18.42 -2.06 -37.12
N TYR A 715 18.03 -3.30 -36.79
CA TYR A 715 18.93 -4.45 -36.69
C TYR A 715 19.62 -4.73 -38.03
N ARG A 716 20.81 -5.32 -37.99
CA ARG A 716 21.55 -5.68 -39.21
C ARG A 716 20.88 -6.83 -39.96
N ASP A 717 20.38 -7.80 -39.21
CA ASP A 717 19.79 -9.04 -39.70
C ASP A 717 18.38 -9.18 -39.06
N LEU A 718 17.31 -9.17 -39.85
CA LEU A 718 15.96 -9.52 -39.38
C LEU A 718 15.81 -11.04 -39.45
N LEU A 719 15.59 -11.69 -38.32
CA LEU A 719 15.50 -13.15 -38.25
C LEU A 719 14.05 -13.60 -38.47
N ASN A 720 13.84 -14.43 -39.49
CA ASN A 720 12.55 -15.05 -39.78
C ASN A 720 12.54 -16.46 -39.20
N GLY A 721 11.42 -16.87 -38.62
CA GLY A 721 11.29 -18.16 -37.98
C GLY A 721 10.04 -18.91 -38.38
N ILE A 722 9.94 -20.11 -37.83
CA ILE A 722 8.74 -20.92 -37.81
C ILE A 722 8.61 -21.53 -36.41
N ASP A 723 7.39 -21.85 -36.01
CA ASP A 723 7.15 -22.80 -34.94
C ASP A 723 6.43 -24.06 -35.46
N ILE A 724 6.71 -25.20 -34.82
CA ILE A 724 6.26 -26.52 -35.28
C ILE A 724 5.84 -27.44 -34.13
N ALA A 725 4.88 -28.31 -34.42
CA ALA A 725 4.44 -29.39 -33.54
C ALA A 725 4.33 -30.72 -34.31
N SER A 726 3.68 -31.72 -33.73
CA SER A 726 3.40 -33.01 -34.41
C SER A 726 2.59 -32.85 -35.71
N HIS A 727 1.91 -31.72 -35.93
CA HIS A 727 1.20 -31.39 -37.17
C HIS A 727 2.15 -31.29 -38.38
N GLN A 728 3.43 -30.96 -38.17
CA GLN A 728 4.47 -30.88 -39.20
C GLN A 728 5.35 -32.15 -39.26
N ALA A 729 4.79 -33.31 -38.88
CA ALA A 729 5.49 -34.59 -38.93
C ALA A 729 6.17 -34.85 -40.29
N GLY A 730 7.45 -35.25 -40.25
CA GLY A 730 8.27 -35.47 -41.44
C GLY A 730 9.01 -34.22 -41.98
N ILE A 731 8.84 -33.03 -41.39
CA ILE A 731 9.58 -31.83 -41.81
C ILE A 731 11.10 -31.97 -41.65
N ASP A 732 11.85 -31.48 -42.64
CA ASP A 732 13.30 -31.37 -42.57
C ASP A 732 13.73 -29.99 -42.06
N VAL A 733 13.82 -29.84 -40.73
CA VAL A 733 14.26 -28.59 -40.07
C VAL A 733 15.68 -28.12 -40.45
N ALA A 734 16.52 -28.96 -41.07
CA ALA A 734 17.83 -28.53 -41.58
C ALA A 734 17.75 -27.88 -42.96
N ASN A 735 16.70 -28.15 -43.74
CA ASN A 735 16.55 -27.69 -45.13
C ASN A 735 15.36 -26.73 -45.33
N VAL A 736 14.41 -26.65 -44.39
CA VAL A 736 13.39 -25.60 -44.39
C VAL A 736 14.04 -24.21 -44.26
N SER A 737 13.56 -23.26 -45.05
CA SER A 737 14.03 -21.87 -45.05
C SER A 737 13.56 -21.13 -43.80
N ALA A 738 14.38 -21.11 -42.75
CA ALA A 738 14.17 -20.38 -41.49
C ALA A 738 15.50 -20.05 -40.80
N ASP A 739 15.59 -18.92 -40.08
CA ASP A 739 16.74 -18.53 -39.26
C ASP A 739 16.66 -19.12 -37.83
N PHE A 740 15.44 -19.28 -37.32
CA PHE A 740 15.12 -19.92 -36.04
C PHE A 740 13.93 -20.87 -36.14
N VAL A 741 13.85 -21.83 -35.23
CA VAL A 741 12.76 -22.81 -35.13
C VAL A 741 12.32 -22.95 -33.68
N PHE A 742 11.06 -22.66 -33.37
CA PHE A 742 10.41 -23.06 -32.11
C PHE A 742 9.74 -24.43 -32.26
N ILE A 743 9.81 -25.26 -31.22
CA ILE A 743 9.31 -26.64 -31.26
C ILE A 743 8.43 -26.91 -30.04
N LYS A 744 7.19 -27.39 -30.24
CA LYS A 744 6.37 -27.91 -29.14
C LYS A 744 7.12 -29.08 -28.50
N ALA A 745 7.47 -28.97 -27.22
CA ALA A 745 8.12 -30.05 -26.48
C ALA A 745 7.11 -30.87 -25.68
N THR A 746 6.20 -30.18 -24.99
CA THR A 746 5.32 -30.76 -23.96
C THR A 746 3.96 -30.06 -23.90
N GLN A 747 2.96 -30.76 -23.37
CA GLN A 747 1.66 -30.21 -22.98
C GLN A 747 1.21 -30.86 -21.67
N GLY A 748 0.74 -30.03 -20.72
CA GLY A 748 0.37 -30.50 -19.39
C GLY A 748 1.51 -31.27 -18.69
N THR A 749 1.15 -32.23 -17.83
CA THR A 749 2.13 -33.05 -17.10
C THR A 749 2.31 -34.46 -17.69
N TRP A 750 1.83 -34.71 -18.91
CA TRP A 750 1.72 -36.07 -19.47
C TRP A 750 2.14 -36.20 -20.94
N TYR A 751 1.95 -35.17 -21.78
CA TYR A 751 2.23 -35.24 -23.21
C TYR A 751 3.64 -34.72 -23.53
N LYS A 752 4.41 -35.55 -24.25
CA LYS A 752 5.61 -35.14 -24.99
C LYS A 752 5.34 -35.20 -26.48
N ASN A 753 5.84 -34.21 -27.21
CA ASN A 753 5.70 -34.13 -28.66
C ASN A 753 6.69 -35.07 -29.37
N GLN A 754 6.49 -36.37 -29.18
CA GLN A 754 7.42 -37.43 -29.58
C GLN A 754 6.67 -38.70 -29.99
N LEU A 755 6.73 -39.04 -31.27
CA LEU A 755 6.34 -40.36 -31.79
C LEU A 755 7.16 -40.66 -33.05
N PRO A 756 8.40 -41.17 -32.92
CA PRO A 756 9.32 -41.35 -34.04
C PRO A 756 8.76 -42.21 -35.18
N SER A 757 7.89 -43.18 -34.87
CA SER A 757 7.18 -44.02 -35.85
C SER A 757 6.20 -43.26 -36.76
N LYS A 758 5.83 -42.02 -36.39
CA LYS A 758 5.07 -41.09 -37.23
C LYS A 758 5.92 -39.92 -37.78
N GLY A 759 7.24 -39.92 -37.54
CA GLY A 759 8.14 -38.91 -38.11
C GLY A 759 8.23 -37.58 -37.37
N TYR A 760 7.90 -37.53 -36.06
CA TYR A 760 8.14 -36.36 -35.21
C TYR A 760 8.76 -36.75 -33.86
N ASP A 761 9.73 -35.94 -33.43
CA ASP A 761 10.42 -36.04 -32.15
C ASP A 761 11.05 -34.68 -31.82
N TYR A 762 10.56 -34.02 -30.77
CA TYR A 762 10.99 -32.67 -30.40
C TYR A 762 12.51 -32.57 -30.15
N ALA A 763 13.13 -33.60 -29.56
CA ALA A 763 14.55 -33.61 -29.26
C ALA A 763 15.38 -33.83 -30.53
N ALA A 764 14.97 -34.77 -31.39
CA ALA A 764 15.65 -35.00 -32.66
C ALA A 764 15.56 -33.79 -33.61
N TRP A 765 14.43 -33.07 -33.61
CA TRP A 765 14.32 -31.79 -34.31
C TRP A 765 15.18 -30.70 -33.65
N GLY A 766 15.24 -30.62 -32.31
CA GLY A 766 16.10 -29.68 -31.60
C GLY A 766 17.58 -29.86 -31.92
N ASP A 767 18.08 -31.09 -31.84
CA ASP A 767 19.46 -31.45 -32.21
C ASP A 767 19.77 -31.09 -33.67
N LYS A 768 18.84 -31.39 -34.58
CA LYS A 768 19.00 -31.12 -36.03
C LYS A 768 18.97 -29.62 -36.35
N THR A 769 18.13 -28.84 -35.67
CA THR A 769 18.11 -27.37 -35.76
C THR A 769 19.47 -26.79 -35.35
N LEU A 770 20.00 -27.18 -34.18
CA LEU A 770 21.31 -26.72 -33.70
C LEU A 770 22.46 -27.16 -34.61
N ALA A 771 22.47 -28.42 -35.06
CA ALA A 771 23.49 -28.94 -35.97
C ALA A 771 23.51 -28.21 -37.33
N SER A 772 22.39 -27.60 -37.73
CA SER A 772 22.29 -26.80 -38.95
C SER A 772 22.70 -25.32 -38.79
N GLY A 773 23.11 -24.90 -37.58
CA GLY A 773 23.50 -23.51 -37.28
C GLY A 773 22.32 -22.53 -37.14
N ARG A 774 21.09 -23.04 -37.12
CA ARG A 774 19.87 -22.28 -36.81
C ARG A 774 19.72 -22.07 -35.32
N LEU A 775 18.92 -21.08 -34.96
CA LEU A 775 18.59 -20.79 -33.57
C LEU A 775 17.41 -21.67 -33.12
N LEU A 776 17.51 -22.21 -31.91
CA LEU A 776 16.52 -23.13 -31.36
C LEU A 776 15.68 -22.44 -30.28
N GLY A 777 14.39 -22.73 -30.30
CA GLY A 777 13.51 -22.55 -29.16
C GLY A 777 12.59 -23.76 -28.91
N PHE A 778 12.09 -23.87 -27.69
CA PHE A 778 11.06 -24.85 -27.30
C PHE A 778 9.88 -24.15 -26.65
N TYR A 779 8.68 -24.71 -26.79
CA TYR A 779 7.51 -24.26 -26.05
C TYR A 779 6.76 -25.37 -25.33
N HIS A 780 6.06 -24.97 -24.27
CA HIS A 780 5.13 -25.78 -23.50
C HIS A 780 3.72 -25.23 -23.68
N TYR A 781 2.79 -26.09 -24.11
CA TYR A 781 1.37 -25.75 -24.23
C TYR A 781 0.67 -25.95 -22.89
N ALA A 782 0.11 -24.89 -22.32
CA ALA A 782 -0.56 -24.94 -21.02
C ALA A 782 -1.83 -25.80 -21.05
N GLU A 783 -1.96 -26.73 -20.11
CA GLU A 783 -3.23 -27.47 -19.86
C GLU A 783 -4.05 -26.85 -18.72
N GLY A 784 -3.48 -25.83 -18.04
CA GLY A 784 -4.11 -25.15 -16.90
C GLY A 784 -4.16 -26.01 -15.64
N GLY A 785 -3.25 -26.97 -15.48
CA GLY A 785 -3.09 -27.79 -14.29
C GLY A 785 -2.31 -27.06 -13.20
N ASP A 786 -1.28 -27.70 -12.67
CA ASP A 786 -0.39 -27.11 -11.68
C ASP A 786 0.77 -26.42 -12.42
N PRO A 787 0.95 -25.09 -12.28
CA PRO A 787 1.92 -24.33 -13.08
C PRO A 787 3.37 -24.73 -12.77
N ILE A 788 3.65 -25.17 -11.53
CA ILE A 788 4.98 -25.60 -11.10
C ILE A 788 5.27 -26.97 -11.70
N LYS A 789 4.31 -27.90 -11.65
CA LYS A 789 4.47 -29.25 -12.23
C LYS A 789 4.54 -29.23 -13.75
N GLU A 790 3.79 -28.35 -14.42
CA GLU A 790 3.88 -28.15 -15.88
C GLU A 790 5.26 -27.57 -16.27
N ALA A 791 5.78 -26.58 -15.53
CA ALA A 791 7.12 -26.03 -15.73
C ALA A 791 8.23 -27.07 -15.48
N GLU A 792 8.11 -27.88 -14.43
CA GLU A 792 9.07 -28.96 -14.13
C GLU A 792 9.00 -30.11 -15.14
N TYR A 793 7.81 -30.45 -15.64
CA TYR A 793 7.64 -31.44 -16.69
C TYR A 793 8.27 -30.97 -18.01
N PHE A 794 8.04 -29.71 -18.38
CA PHE A 794 8.70 -29.05 -19.51
C PHE A 794 10.22 -29.06 -19.35
N TYR A 795 10.75 -28.54 -18.24
CA TYR A 795 12.17 -28.53 -17.94
C TYR A 795 12.78 -29.93 -18.04
N ASN A 796 12.15 -30.95 -17.46
CA ASN A 796 12.65 -32.32 -17.54
C ASN A 796 12.70 -32.89 -18.97
N ALA A 797 11.87 -32.39 -19.88
CA ALA A 797 11.92 -32.73 -21.30
C ALA A 797 13.07 -32.02 -22.04
N ILE A 798 13.42 -30.78 -21.68
CA ILE A 798 14.34 -29.92 -22.45
C ILE A 798 15.65 -29.54 -21.75
N LYS A 799 15.90 -29.94 -20.49
CA LYS A 799 17.07 -29.51 -19.69
C LYS A 799 18.44 -29.74 -20.33
N ALA A 800 18.55 -30.70 -21.26
CA ALA A 800 19.76 -30.90 -22.06
C ALA A 800 20.12 -29.69 -22.96
N TYR A 801 19.16 -28.79 -23.24
CA TYR A 801 19.30 -27.63 -24.13
C TYR A 801 19.47 -26.29 -23.39
N LYS A 802 19.61 -26.30 -22.05
CA LYS A 802 19.95 -25.11 -21.23
C LYS A 802 21.23 -24.43 -21.78
N GLY A 803 21.23 -23.09 -21.87
CA GLY A 803 22.31 -22.31 -22.49
C GLY A 803 22.35 -22.40 -24.03
N ARG A 804 21.37 -23.06 -24.67
CA ARG A 804 21.36 -23.34 -26.13
C ARG A 804 19.99 -23.22 -26.81
N ALA A 805 18.92 -23.02 -26.05
CA ALA A 805 17.56 -22.89 -26.58
C ALA A 805 16.77 -21.83 -25.79
N VAL A 806 16.01 -21.01 -26.51
CA VAL A 806 15.04 -20.08 -25.89
C VAL A 806 13.79 -20.87 -25.52
N VAL A 807 13.14 -20.54 -24.41
CA VAL A 807 11.96 -21.26 -23.92
C VAL A 807 10.73 -20.36 -23.89
N ALA A 808 9.55 -20.92 -24.16
CA ALA A 808 8.29 -20.20 -24.13
C ALA A 808 7.17 -20.99 -23.42
N LEU A 809 6.30 -20.26 -22.72
CA LEU A 809 4.98 -20.73 -22.33
C LEU A 809 3.97 -20.34 -23.43
N ASP A 810 3.20 -21.29 -23.90
CA ASP A 810 2.08 -21.09 -24.82
C ASP A 810 0.77 -21.06 -24.01
N TRP A 811 0.15 -19.86 -23.94
CA TRP A 811 -1.08 -19.58 -23.19
C TRP A 811 -2.22 -19.16 -24.12
N GLU A 812 -2.98 -20.18 -24.52
CA GLU A 812 -4.24 -20.05 -25.27
C GLU A 812 -5.34 -20.92 -24.64
N GLY A 813 -6.48 -21.08 -25.33
CA GLY A 813 -7.74 -21.50 -24.71
C GLY A 813 -8.41 -22.76 -25.23
N GLU A 814 -7.78 -23.57 -26.09
CA GLU A 814 -8.42 -24.80 -26.60
C GLU A 814 -8.40 -25.93 -25.56
N ASP A 815 -7.21 -26.47 -25.23
CA ASP A 815 -7.07 -27.54 -24.22
C ASP A 815 -6.81 -27.01 -22.79
N ASN A 816 -6.77 -25.68 -22.61
CA ASN A 816 -6.42 -25.04 -21.35
C ASN A 816 -7.64 -24.74 -20.48
N LYS A 817 -7.86 -25.55 -19.43
CA LYS A 817 -9.03 -25.43 -18.54
C LYS A 817 -9.05 -24.19 -17.64
N LEU A 818 -7.96 -23.43 -17.55
CA LEU A 818 -7.89 -22.18 -16.76
C LEU A 818 -7.94 -20.91 -17.61
N PHE A 819 -7.95 -21.01 -18.94
CA PHE A 819 -8.01 -19.84 -19.81
C PHE A 819 -9.30 -19.04 -19.60
N GLY A 820 -9.17 -17.75 -19.31
CA GLY A 820 -10.30 -16.84 -19.07
C GLY A 820 -11.04 -17.08 -17.75
N THR A 821 -10.50 -17.89 -16.83
CA THR A 821 -11.10 -18.13 -15.51
C THR A 821 -10.80 -17.02 -14.50
N GLY A 822 -9.85 -16.12 -14.81
CA GLY A 822 -9.38 -15.07 -13.92
C GLY A 822 -8.09 -15.43 -13.18
N PHE A 823 -7.68 -16.69 -13.19
CA PHE A 823 -6.40 -17.15 -12.64
C PHE A 823 -5.23 -17.01 -13.63
N ASP A 824 -5.50 -16.64 -14.89
CA ASP A 824 -4.56 -16.58 -16.02
C ASP A 824 -3.20 -15.95 -15.67
N VAL A 825 -3.23 -14.74 -15.09
CA VAL A 825 -2.01 -13.96 -14.82
C VAL A 825 -1.17 -14.61 -13.71
N GLN A 826 -1.81 -15.10 -12.65
CA GLN A 826 -1.13 -15.75 -11.52
C GLN A 826 -0.54 -17.10 -11.93
N TRP A 827 -1.29 -17.90 -12.69
CA TRP A 827 -0.85 -19.19 -13.20
C TRP A 827 0.38 -19.03 -14.11
N CYS A 828 0.28 -18.17 -15.12
CA CYS A 828 1.37 -17.88 -16.04
C CYS A 828 2.61 -17.34 -15.32
N LYS A 829 2.44 -16.43 -14.35
CA LYS A 829 3.56 -15.89 -13.56
C LYS A 829 4.30 -17.01 -12.84
N ARG A 830 3.59 -17.89 -12.12
CA ARG A 830 4.19 -19.04 -11.40
C ARG A 830 4.92 -20.01 -12.34
N PHE A 831 4.34 -20.34 -13.50
CA PHE A 831 5.01 -21.18 -14.51
C PHE A 831 6.30 -20.52 -15.02
N LEU A 832 6.21 -19.24 -15.41
CA LEU A 832 7.32 -18.49 -16.00
C LEU A 832 8.46 -18.29 -15.01
N ASP A 833 8.15 -17.99 -13.74
CA ASP A 833 9.16 -17.90 -12.67
C ASP A 833 9.86 -19.24 -12.45
N ARG A 834 9.10 -20.35 -12.37
CA ARG A 834 9.68 -21.68 -12.14
C ARG A 834 10.57 -22.14 -13.30
N ILE A 835 10.14 -21.95 -14.55
CA ILE A 835 10.98 -22.32 -15.70
C ILE A 835 12.19 -21.37 -15.84
N ALA A 836 12.07 -20.09 -15.45
CA ALA A 836 13.19 -19.16 -15.45
C ALA A 836 14.28 -19.56 -14.45
N GLU A 837 13.89 -19.95 -13.24
CA GLU A 837 14.80 -20.50 -12.22
C GLU A 837 15.51 -21.76 -12.73
N LEU A 838 14.74 -22.74 -13.23
CA LEU A 838 15.28 -24.02 -13.69
C LEU A 838 16.20 -23.87 -14.91
N MET A 839 15.89 -22.97 -15.84
CA MET A 839 16.68 -22.72 -17.04
C MET A 839 17.81 -21.71 -16.84
N GLU A 840 17.85 -20.95 -15.74
CA GLU A 840 18.72 -19.77 -15.53
C GLU A 840 18.59 -18.71 -16.65
N ALA A 841 17.49 -18.73 -17.40
CA ALA A 841 17.26 -17.91 -18.59
C ALA A 841 15.79 -17.45 -18.65
N LYS A 842 15.51 -16.28 -19.23
CA LYS A 842 14.17 -15.70 -19.22
C LYS A 842 13.25 -16.32 -20.30
N PRO A 843 12.16 -17.01 -19.92
CA PRO A 843 11.17 -17.49 -20.87
C PRO A 843 10.41 -16.34 -21.55
N LEU A 844 9.89 -16.64 -22.73
CA LEU A 844 8.86 -15.86 -23.41
C LEU A 844 7.47 -16.35 -22.96
N ILE A 845 6.46 -15.51 -23.12
CA ILE A 845 5.06 -15.96 -23.15
C ILE A 845 4.47 -15.73 -24.54
N TYR A 846 3.96 -16.79 -25.14
CA TYR A 846 3.13 -16.77 -26.35
C TYR A 846 1.66 -16.63 -25.97
N MET A 847 0.95 -15.72 -26.67
CA MET A 847 -0.50 -15.61 -26.62
C MET A 847 -1.04 -14.80 -27.80
N SER A 848 -2.35 -14.92 -28.08
CA SER A 848 -3.00 -14.05 -29.07
C SER A 848 -2.96 -12.56 -28.68
N LYS A 849 -2.92 -11.65 -29.66
CA LYS A 849 -2.98 -10.19 -29.40
C LYS A 849 -4.26 -9.78 -28.64
N SER A 850 -5.35 -10.55 -28.76
CA SER A 850 -6.55 -10.41 -27.93
C SER A 850 -6.28 -10.72 -26.45
N THR A 851 -5.62 -11.85 -26.16
CA THR A 851 -5.31 -12.32 -24.80
C THR A 851 -4.49 -11.31 -24.02
N THR A 852 -3.54 -10.62 -24.66
CA THR A 852 -2.74 -9.54 -24.03
C THR A 852 -3.57 -8.42 -23.41
N ARG A 853 -4.85 -8.28 -23.80
CA ARG A 853 -5.79 -7.24 -23.34
C ARG A 853 -6.96 -7.80 -22.52
N MET A 854 -7.02 -9.10 -22.25
CA MET A 854 -8.09 -9.72 -21.45
C MET A 854 -7.90 -9.51 -19.94
N CYS A 855 -6.65 -9.41 -19.49
CA CYS A 855 -6.28 -9.30 -18.07
C CYS A 855 -5.23 -8.20 -17.87
N ASP A 856 -4.99 -7.80 -16.62
CA ASP A 856 -3.83 -6.96 -16.28
C ASP A 856 -2.56 -7.82 -16.19
N TRP A 857 -1.84 -7.91 -17.31
CA TRP A 857 -0.58 -8.65 -17.42
C TRP A 857 0.65 -7.91 -16.87
N SER A 858 0.50 -6.78 -16.17
CA SER A 858 1.64 -5.92 -15.77
C SER A 858 2.70 -6.63 -14.91
N SER A 859 2.31 -7.58 -14.05
CA SER A 859 3.23 -8.37 -13.23
C SER A 859 4.09 -9.33 -14.06
N VAL A 860 3.53 -9.91 -15.13
CA VAL A 860 4.24 -10.79 -16.08
C VAL A 860 5.11 -9.95 -17.03
N ALA A 861 4.54 -8.88 -17.60
CA ALA A 861 5.18 -8.04 -18.61
C ALA A 861 6.40 -7.25 -18.10
N THR A 862 6.51 -7.08 -16.77
CA THR A 862 7.70 -6.48 -16.12
C THR A 862 8.91 -7.42 -16.19
N SER A 863 8.69 -8.74 -16.20
CA SER A 863 9.76 -9.75 -16.14
C SER A 863 10.02 -10.45 -17.46
N TYR A 864 8.97 -10.75 -18.23
CA TYR A 864 9.00 -11.69 -19.35
C TYR A 864 8.60 -11.08 -20.71
N PRO A 865 9.38 -11.29 -21.79
CA PRO A 865 9.05 -10.82 -23.12
C PRO A 865 7.86 -11.57 -23.76
N LEU A 866 7.13 -10.86 -24.62
CA LEU A 866 5.97 -11.36 -25.36
C LEU A 866 6.36 -11.94 -26.73
N TRP A 867 5.93 -13.16 -27.00
CA TRP A 867 5.65 -13.68 -28.34
C TRP A 867 4.15 -13.48 -28.59
N VAL A 868 3.76 -12.87 -29.70
CA VAL A 868 2.34 -12.57 -29.97
C VAL A 868 1.87 -13.18 -31.27
N ALA A 869 0.65 -13.72 -31.28
CA ALA A 869 -0.04 -14.14 -32.49
C ALA A 869 -1.10 -13.11 -32.94
N GLN A 870 -1.06 -12.73 -34.22
CA GLN A 870 -2.15 -12.03 -34.92
C GLN A 870 -1.96 -12.15 -36.43
N TYR A 871 -2.94 -12.70 -37.12
CA TYR A 871 -2.90 -12.91 -38.56
C TYR A 871 -3.75 -11.87 -39.30
N ALA A 872 -3.30 -11.43 -40.48
CA ALA A 872 -4.07 -10.53 -41.33
C ALA A 872 -5.26 -11.23 -42.02
N SER A 873 -5.09 -12.51 -42.32
CA SER A 873 -6.05 -13.42 -42.94
C SER A 873 -5.49 -14.85 -42.91
N ASN A 874 -6.34 -15.84 -43.15
CA ASN A 874 -5.92 -17.24 -43.31
C ASN A 874 -5.48 -17.58 -44.76
N ASN A 875 -5.01 -16.57 -45.51
CA ASN A 875 -4.49 -16.76 -46.86
C ASN A 875 -3.01 -17.12 -46.81
N THR A 876 -2.60 -18.05 -47.67
CA THR A 876 -1.20 -18.49 -47.77
C THR A 876 -0.24 -17.33 -48.02
N THR A 877 0.86 -17.27 -47.28
CA THR A 877 1.86 -16.21 -47.40
C THR A 877 3.28 -16.73 -47.18
N GLY A 878 4.29 -15.97 -47.61
CA GLY A 878 5.69 -16.22 -47.31
C GLY A 878 6.22 -15.22 -46.27
N TYR A 879 7.55 -15.14 -46.11
CA TYR A 879 8.14 -14.23 -45.13
C TYR A 879 7.89 -12.74 -45.42
N GLN A 880 7.55 -12.00 -44.36
CA GLN A 880 7.21 -10.58 -44.41
C GLN A 880 8.13 -9.75 -43.50
N SER A 881 8.85 -8.79 -44.09
CA SER A 881 9.71 -7.84 -43.33
C SER A 881 8.94 -6.70 -42.63
N ASN A 882 7.62 -6.70 -42.77
CA ASN A 882 6.70 -5.79 -42.08
C ASN A 882 5.29 -6.42 -41.99
N PRO A 883 5.07 -7.42 -41.13
CA PRO A 883 3.76 -8.05 -40.96
C PRO A 883 2.68 -7.04 -40.55
N TRP A 884 1.45 -7.29 -41.00
CA TRP A 884 0.31 -6.46 -40.64
C TRP A 884 -0.09 -6.67 -39.17
N THR A 885 -0.52 -5.61 -38.50
CA THR A 885 -1.15 -5.67 -37.18
C THR A 885 -2.21 -4.58 -37.07
N ASP A 886 -3.23 -4.80 -36.24
CA ASP A 886 -4.25 -3.79 -35.97
C ASP A 886 -3.72 -2.61 -35.13
N SER A 887 -4.51 -1.55 -35.01
CA SER A 887 -4.16 -0.34 -34.25
C SER A 887 -4.30 -0.47 -32.72
N TYR A 888 -4.70 -1.62 -32.18
CA TYR A 888 -4.79 -1.82 -30.74
C TYR A 888 -3.41 -2.09 -30.13
N SER A 889 -3.27 -1.82 -28.82
CA SER A 889 -2.04 -2.10 -28.08
C SER A 889 -1.78 -3.60 -27.89
N PHE A 890 -0.57 -3.94 -27.47
CA PHE A 890 -0.15 -5.27 -27.01
C PHE A 890 -0.35 -5.44 -25.49
N GLY A 891 -1.41 -4.84 -24.95
CA GLY A 891 -1.69 -4.89 -23.51
C GLY A 891 -0.65 -4.18 -22.66
N ALA A 892 -0.14 -4.87 -21.64
CA ALA A 892 0.93 -4.38 -20.76
C ALA A 892 2.29 -4.24 -21.47
N TRP A 893 2.52 -4.99 -22.56
CA TRP A 893 3.77 -4.91 -23.33
C TRP A 893 3.79 -3.71 -24.28
N ALA A 894 4.95 -3.05 -24.38
CA ALA A 894 5.15 -1.94 -25.32
C ALA A 894 5.25 -2.40 -26.79
N LYS A 895 5.82 -3.60 -27.00
CA LYS A 895 5.99 -4.28 -28.29
C LYS A 895 6.19 -5.78 -28.03
N PRO A 896 5.88 -6.67 -28.98
CA PRO A 896 6.34 -8.04 -28.94
C PRO A 896 7.86 -8.13 -29.21
N LEU A 897 8.46 -9.22 -28.74
CA LEU A 897 9.81 -9.65 -29.10
C LEU A 897 9.78 -10.58 -30.32
N ILE A 898 8.77 -11.46 -30.40
CA ILE A 898 8.46 -12.29 -31.57
C ILE A 898 7.01 -12.06 -31.98
N PHE A 899 6.74 -12.00 -33.28
CA PHE A 899 5.40 -11.86 -33.82
C PHE A 899 5.13 -13.00 -34.82
N GLN A 900 4.20 -13.88 -34.47
CA GLN A 900 3.62 -14.90 -35.34
C GLN A 900 2.48 -14.26 -36.15
N TYR A 901 2.62 -14.20 -37.47
CA TYR A 901 1.75 -13.39 -38.35
C TYR A 901 1.00 -14.18 -39.42
N SER A 902 1.21 -15.49 -39.51
CA SER A 902 0.40 -16.41 -40.29
C SER A 902 0.52 -17.82 -39.73
N ALA A 903 -0.58 -18.57 -39.72
CA ALA A 903 -0.61 -20.02 -39.49
C ALA A 903 -0.73 -20.84 -40.80
N THR A 904 -0.60 -20.17 -41.96
CA THR A 904 -0.76 -20.77 -43.31
C THR A 904 0.44 -20.44 -44.21
N GLY A 905 1.63 -20.42 -43.61
CA GLY A 905 2.89 -20.12 -44.28
C GLY A 905 3.26 -21.11 -45.37
N ARG A 906 3.94 -20.62 -46.41
CA ARG A 906 4.70 -21.43 -47.37
C ARG A 906 6.11 -20.85 -47.53
N VAL A 907 7.10 -21.67 -47.26
CA VAL A 907 8.53 -21.36 -47.42
C VAL A 907 9.25 -22.55 -48.04
N ASN A 908 10.37 -22.31 -48.71
CA ASN A 908 11.13 -23.36 -49.38
C ASN A 908 11.55 -24.47 -48.39
N GLY A 909 11.36 -25.73 -48.76
CA GLY A 909 11.74 -26.90 -47.98
C GLY A 909 10.60 -27.58 -47.20
N TYR A 910 9.37 -27.05 -47.25
CA TYR A 910 8.18 -27.73 -46.73
C TYR A 910 6.90 -27.28 -47.48
N GLU A 911 6.07 -28.24 -47.90
CA GLU A 911 4.88 -28.01 -48.75
C GLU A 911 3.57 -27.81 -47.96
N GLY A 912 3.58 -28.07 -46.64
CA GLY A 912 2.43 -27.93 -45.76
C GLY A 912 2.34 -26.55 -45.09
N ASP A 913 1.30 -26.36 -44.29
CA ASP A 913 1.11 -25.13 -43.51
C ASP A 913 2.12 -25.02 -42.37
N LEU A 914 2.66 -23.81 -42.22
CA LEU A 914 3.62 -23.41 -41.20
C LEU A 914 3.20 -22.12 -40.55
N ASP A 915 3.37 -22.06 -39.24
CA ASP A 915 3.37 -20.81 -38.51
C ASP A 915 4.63 -20.01 -38.87
N LEU A 916 4.46 -18.72 -39.21
CA LEU A 916 5.56 -17.83 -39.62
C LEU A 916 5.78 -16.72 -38.61
N ASP A 917 7.03 -16.63 -38.14
CA ASP A 917 7.45 -15.66 -37.13
C ASP A 917 8.45 -14.63 -37.66
N LEU A 918 8.46 -13.47 -36.99
CA LEU A 918 9.50 -12.46 -37.09
C LEU A 918 10.03 -12.10 -35.70
N PHE A 919 11.33 -12.26 -35.46
CA PHE A 919 12.00 -11.84 -34.22
C PHE A 919 12.53 -10.41 -34.36
N TYR A 920 12.12 -9.53 -33.45
CA TYR A 920 12.52 -8.13 -33.41
C TYR A 920 13.81 -7.90 -32.61
N GLY A 921 14.85 -8.65 -32.98
CA GLY A 921 16.19 -8.57 -32.40
C GLY A 921 17.25 -9.15 -33.34
N SER A 922 18.53 -8.98 -33.00
CA SER A 922 19.65 -9.60 -33.71
C SER A 922 20.02 -10.97 -33.11
N ARG A 923 20.76 -11.80 -33.85
CA ARG A 923 21.21 -13.13 -33.38
C ARG A 923 21.91 -13.10 -32.01
N ASN A 924 22.62 -12.02 -31.69
CA ASN A 924 23.23 -11.84 -30.35
C ASN A 924 22.18 -11.65 -29.25
N SER A 925 21.11 -10.88 -29.52
CA SER A 925 20.00 -10.73 -28.57
C SER A 925 19.17 -12.00 -28.40
N TRP A 926 19.16 -12.91 -29.38
CA TRP A 926 18.61 -14.26 -29.20
C TRP A 926 19.48 -15.10 -28.26
N VAL A 927 20.80 -15.12 -28.47
CA VAL A 927 21.74 -15.86 -27.60
C VAL A 927 21.69 -15.36 -26.15
N ALA A 928 21.38 -14.08 -25.92
CA ALA A 928 21.17 -13.52 -24.58
C ALA A 928 19.85 -13.95 -23.88
N LEU A 929 19.02 -14.78 -24.53
CA LEU A 929 17.79 -15.37 -23.99
C LEU A 929 17.92 -16.89 -23.73
N GLN A 930 19.11 -17.46 -23.97
CA GLN A 930 19.42 -18.89 -23.85
C GLN A 930 20.13 -19.23 -22.55
#